data_AF-A0A0W0ZVK0-F1
#
_entry.id   AF-A0A0W0ZVK0-F1
#
_cell.length_a   1.000
_cell.length_b   1.000
_cell.length_c   1.000
_cell.angle_alpha   90.00
_cell.angle_beta   90.00
_cell.angle_gamma   90.00
#
_symmetry.space_group_name_H-M   'P 1'
#
loop_
_entity.id
_entity.type
_entity.pdbx_description
1 polymer ?
#
loop_
_entity_poly.entity_id
_entity_poly.type
_entity_poly.pdbx_seq_one_letter_code
_entity_poly.pdbx_strand_id
1 'polypeptide(L)'
;MSYFVTTNGHTQIIVPLTITPFSHQELPTITGSPFSYEAGAVLYGHYDMEYLLPGGDRLRLIANHDKKTVQFMLFTHQADLIQLMPGERLSSLVANIISKVHRYRIRSASYRQPLNPVQEQKLQLANECINSLKKLLKRERQLTSQDYKGHEELRKKVIEIIGHCSDQNRLLATSPLVSEGSLGSILYEAHKTAQHYTFNRVYSVSRQDQMDFSLVVKNHEAPQPHLVWDSELHIGHNSKDLDDALRVICNYYKLPSAANLSNAPANRFAQLAAFINKLWRDGHDWINYLAIDAKPEHKTEILKRLDGLTMTQITPYYRLQGLPQKGYPDLKKLITSLINSSYEPLLENNRKKAKKMISRLPAGSWVISANEQLILIRQENKIVQLRYFIHDELFYPLPEGQDLYTLGQISKRHLYLPERVSLRINAFISRVPRFFYKFYKIMHHFIIHNVMHDFFNHIHDTHIPKQDNFEKEKHKQYTKVRNSLILALENKGLLANGQTLEEFIKEQISNSPYVIARPNHPPSPPTYDNPFHRILGIIRHIASFFIDVSEQNPLIGTLALAAYAYGGGAVLAPELLKSILTKLQLHGLIAGIEPTQKLAHWMSHGTISEAISASMTYWQSVHAGGNLDKFFVEAFNILKEDPAEIAIIASLALGLGYGLTKVIPSLGREMGDFPYTNYAALGGKGGAAIYDTIMHPGDDWLLGTCKWLCKSFITLGKLCIAPFFEGYYYGFSDGFIRGWQKSGLLARNISKQTFVTCADFVLALLTIPIIEVSALFVHVPFRGITNLLTKTLAILGNISDIGELLLFFSTRPRSHNLIANFRLSPLYGFTWPFGHFSNHQALNLCINGVRALGIPLLQLIKNLLVLPLLDLLSFSTRVGLTILDPISRLLIYTLGSVICSVGTVWDNSFGLLFATSAKGATTICNWIDNQGSILKNTLLSFIESQRGHLYHWAFARDDLKLHTALDDMEYYAKDPRRYELIPHSSSHCLLQTLLNNDSASQAAYKSHSPTSHHQALFTEKSSKSNAKVSFQKEPISYSI
;
A
#
# COMPACT_ATOMS: atom_id res chain seq x y z
N MET A 1 10.37 -12.30 27.74
CA MET A 1 9.77 -11.54 28.86
C MET A 1 9.91 -10.07 28.53
N SER A 2 8.81 -9.37 28.30
CA SER A 2 8.80 -7.92 28.14
C SER A 2 8.96 -7.28 29.53
N TYR A 3 9.95 -6.40 29.69
CA TYR A 3 10.09 -5.62 30.91
C TYR A 3 9.02 -4.52 30.90
N PHE A 4 8.22 -4.42 31.95
CA PHE A 4 7.26 -3.34 32.14
C PHE A 4 7.86 -2.28 33.05
N VAL A 5 7.58 -1.02 32.77
CA VAL A 5 7.90 0.10 33.67
C VAL A 5 6.62 0.86 33.94
N THR A 6 6.25 0.96 35.21
CA THR A 6 5.15 1.82 35.65
C THR A 6 5.73 3.12 36.17
N THR A 7 5.46 4.21 35.48
CA THR A 7 5.82 5.58 35.89
C THR A 7 4.56 6.41 36.02
N ASN A 8 4.35 7.07 37.16
CA ASN A 8 3.18 7.92 37.43
C ASN A 8 1.82 7.23 37.18
N GLY A 9 1.70 5.95 37.53
CA GLY A 9 0.47 5.17 37.32
C GLY A 9 0.24 4.68 35.87
N HIS A 10 1.16 4.98 34.95
CA HIS A 10 1.11 4.54 33.55
C HIS A 10 2.11 3.41 33.32
N THR A 11 1.61 2.22 33.00
CA THR A 11 2.43 1.03 32.71
C THR A 11 2.78 0.99 31.24
N GLN A 12 4.08 1.03 30.93
CA GLN A 12 4.59 0.98 29.57
C GLN A 12 5.43 -0.27 29.30
N ILE A 13 5.37 -0.75 28.07
CA ILE A 13 6.23 -1.85 27.57
C ILE A 13 7.60 -1.29 27.20
N ILE A 14 8.67 -1.86 27.74
CA ILE A 14 10.02 -1.53 27.29
C ILE A 14 10.31 -2.22 25.95
N VAL A 15 10.70 -1.42 24.96
CA VAL A 15 11.20 -1.88 23.67
C VAL A 15 12.72 -1.73 23.67
N PRO A 16 13.47 -2.84 23.66
CA PRO A 16 14.93 -2.79 23.55
C PRO A 16 15.34 -2.47 22.11
N LEU A 17 16.13 -1.40 21.94
CA LEU A 17 16.82 -1.01 20.71
C LEU A 17 18.33 -0.96 20.99
N THR A 18 19.16 -1.18 19.97
CA THR A 18 20.59 -0.92 20.13
C THR A 18 20.85 0.58 20.23
N ILE A 19 20.25 1.34 19.31
CA ILE A 19 20.32 2.80 19.28
C ILE A 19 18.91 3.40 19.23
N THR A 20 18.60 4.27 20.17
CA THR A 20 17.33 5.01 20.18
C THR A 20 17.37 6.20 19.22
N PRO A 21 16.20 6.60 18.66
CA PRO A 21 16.09 7.71 17.72
C PRO A 21 16.74 9.00 18.25
N PHE A 22 17.24 9.83 17.33
CA PHE A 22 17.82 11.15 17.63
C PHE A 22 16.78 12.09 18.26
N SER A 23 15.57 12.09 17.73
CA SER A 23 14.43 12.86 18.23
C SER A 23 13.14 12.05 18.12
N HIS A 24 12.17 12.41 18.96
CA HIS A 24 10.79 11.93 18.84
C HIS A 24 9.81 13.06 19.16
N GLN A 25 8.68 13.09 18.48
CA GLN A 25 7.65 14.13 18.63
C GLN A 25 6.25 13.52 18.61
N GLU A 26 5.38 13.97 19.51
CA GLU A 26 3.97 13.60 19.55
C GLU A 26 3.14 14.78 19.04
N LEU A 27 2.28 14.54 18.05
CA LEU A 27 1.32 15.51 17.56
C LEU A 27 -0.12 15.03 17.83
N PRO A 28 -1.01 15.88 18.41
CA PRO A 28 -2.35 15.47 18.79
C PRO A 28 -3.27 15.32 17.57
N THR A 29 -4.26 14.43 17.68
CA THR A 29 -5.37 14.35 16.71
C THR A 29 -6.42 15.41 17.06
N ILE A 30 -6.92 16.12 16.06
CA ILE A 30 -7.95 17.15 16.21
C ILE A 30 -9.21 16.67 15.49
N THR A 31 -10.34 16.59 16.20
CA THR A 31 -11.65 16.24 15.62
C THR A 31 -12.69 17.28 16.00
N GLY A 32 -13.47 17.72 15.02
CA GLY A 32 -14.61 18.61 15.22
C GLY A 32 -15.88 17.84 15.60
N SER A 33 -16.65 18.39 16.53
CA SER A 33 -17.94 17.85 16.94
C SER A 33 -18.95 17.88 15.77
N PRO A 34 -19.77 16.82 15.58
CA PRO A 34 -20.76 16.75 14.51
C PRO A 34 -21.85 17.82 14.60
N PHE A 35 -22.02 18.46 15.77
CA PHE A 35 -23.02 19.51 16.04
C PHE A 35 -22.41 20.91 16.14
N SER A 36 -21.13 21.09 15.79
CA SER A 36 -20.42 22.37 15.87
C SER A 36 -20.18 23.01 14.49
N TYR A 37 -19.79 24.28 14.46
CA TYR A 37 -19.31 24.93 13.23
C TYR A 37 -18.08 24.23 12.62
N GLU A 38 -17.36 23.45 13.43
CA GLU A 38 -16.18 22.68 13.02
C GLU A 38 -16.53 21.24 12.60
N ALA A 39 -17.81 20.91 12.41
CA ALA A 39 -18.24 19.59 11.97
C ALA A 39 -17.51 19.12 10.70
N GLY A 40 -16.91 17.93 10.80
CA GLY A 40 -16.12 17.31 9.74
C GLY A 40 -14.68 17.83 9.59
N ALA A 41 -14.20 18.69 10.49
CA ALA A 41 -12.77 18.97 10.64
C ALA A 41 -12.09 17.76 11.32
N VAL A 42 -11.19 17.09 10.62
CA VAL A 42 -10.39 15.98 11.18
C VAL A 42 -8.97 16.16 10.71
N LEU A 43 -8.06 16.39 11.64
CA LEU A 43 -6.61 16.37 11.42
C LEU A 43 -6.03 15.27 12.29
N TYR A 44 -5.55 14.20 11.65
CA TYR A 44 -4.95 13.09 12.37
C TYR A 44 -3.54 13.47 12.83
N GLY A 45 -3.30 13.29 14.13
CA GLY A 45 -1.98 13.40 14.73
C GLY A 45 -1.11 12.19 14.39
N HIS A 46 0.13 12.23 14.86
CA HIS A 46 1.09 11.16 14.64
C HIS A 46 2.19 11.18 15.71
N TYR A 47 2.89 10.05 15.81
CA TYR A 47 4.11 9.92 16.60
C TYR A 47 5.32 9.73 15.69
N ASP A 48 6.25 10.68 15.75
CA ASP A 48 7.43 10.73 14.89
C ASP A 48 8.69 10.31 15.61
N MET A 49 9.55 9.59 14.90
CA MET A 49 10.87 9.17 15.35
C MET A 49 11.89 9.41 14.23
N GLU A 50 12.98 10.11 14.51
CA GLU A 50 13.96 10.50 13.49
C GLU A 50 15.35 9.88 13.77
N TYR A 51 15.99 9.38 12.71
CA TYR A 51 17.39 8.95 12.71
C TYR A 51 18.23 9.82 11.78
N LEU A 52 19.43 10.15 12.24
CA LEU A 52 20.48 10.75 11.42
C LEU A 52 21.26 9.64 10.69
N LEU A 53 21.50 9.84 9.40
CA LEU A 53 22.21 8.93 8.51
C LEU A 53 23.51 9.58 8.00
N PRO A 54 24.46 8.78 7.47
CA PRO A 54 25.71 9.29 6.91
C PRO A 54 25.48 10.40 5.86
N GLY A 55 26.29 11.46 5.91
CA GLY A 55 26.19 12.59 4.97
C GLY A 55 25.18 13.67 5.36
N GLY A 56 24.64 13.64 6.59
CA GLY A 56 23.63 14.60 7.05
C GLY A 56 22.20 14.26 6.60
N ASP A 57 22.03 13.11 5.94
CA ASP A 57 20.74 12.58 5.53
C ASP A 57 19.91 12.15 6.75
N ARG A 58 18.57 12.11 6.62
CA ARG A 58 17.67 11.81 7.73
C ARG A 58 16.59 10.82 7.33
N LEU A 59 16.23 9.93 8.26
CA LEU A 59 15.10 9.02 8.09
C LEU A 59 14.10 9.23 9.24
N ARG A 60 12.91 9.71 8.88
CA ARG A 60 11.80 9.90 9.80
C ARG A 60 10.80 8.75 9.65
N LEU A 61 10.47 8.11 10.77
CA LEU A 61 9.47 7.07 10.89
C LEU A 61 8.24 7.69 11.58
N ILE A 62 7.13 7.70 10.86
CA ILE A 62 5.89 8.37 11.26
C ILE A 62 4.84 7.30 11.56
N ALA A 63 4.38 7.27 12.81
CA ALA A 63 3.27 6.44 13.26
C ALA A 63 1.97 7.27 13.28
N ASN A 64 1.29 7.28 12.14
CA ASN A 64 0.06 8.02 11.90
C ASN A 64 -1.14 7.45 12.68
N HIS A 65 -1.90 8.28 13.41
CA HIS A 65 -3.03 7.80 14.22
C HIS A 65 -4.17 7.16 13.40
N ASP A 66 -4.31 7.51 12.11
CA ASP A 66 -5.33 6.96 11.20
C ASP A 66 -4.88 5.70 10.45
N LYS A 67 -3.57 5.50 10.32
CA LYS A 67 -2.98 4.51 9.41
C LYS A 67 -2.21 3.45 10.17
N LYS A 68 -2.40 2.18 9.77
CA LYS A 68 -1.68 1.05 10.38
C LYS A 68 -0.24 0.97 9.90
N THR A 69 0.07 1.42 8.69
CA THR A 69 1.44 1.34 8.19
C THR A 69 2.23 2.57 8.59
N VAL A 70 3.45 2.34 9.03
CA VAL A 70 4.44 3.40 9.21
C VAL A 70 4.68 4.09 7.89
N GLN A 71 4.76 5.40 7.94
CA GLN A 71 5.23 6.20 6.83
C GLN A 71 6.71 6.48 7.05
N PHE A 72 7.52 6.26 6.02
CA PHE A 72 8.93 6.63 5.98
C PHE A 72 9.09 7.89 5.14
N MET A 73 9.72 8.90 5.73
CA MET A 73 10.21 10.07 5.03
C MET A 73 11.73 10.07 5.07
N LEU A 74 12.34 9.93 3.89
CA LEU A 74 13.78 9.95 3.72
C LEU A 74 14.18 11.31 3.14
N PHE A 75 15.06 12.01 3.85
CA PHE A 75 15.66 13.27 3.44
C PHE A 75 17.10 12.98 3.01
N THR A 76 17.39 13.10 1.71
CA THR A 76 18.71 12.72 1.18
C THR A 76 19.22 13.71 0.15
N HIS A 77 20.53 13.93 0.11
CA HIS A 77 21.17 14.70 -0.96
C HIS A 77 21.41 13.87 -2.24
N GLN A 78 21.22 12.55 -2.18
CA GLN A 78 21.65 11.62 -3.22
C GLN A 78 20.50 11.22 -4.14
N ALA A 79 20.53 11.74 -5.38
CA ALA A 79 19.55 11.40 -6.42
C ALA A 79 19.55 9.90 -6.79
N ASP A 80 20.70 9.23 -6.70
CA ASP A 80 20.82 7.80 -7.03
C ASP A 80 20.03 6.91 -6.06
N LEU A 81 19.94 7.31 -4.78
CA LEU A 81 19.17 6.58 -3.79
C LEU A 81 17.67 6.62 -4.11
N ILE A 82 17.14 7.78 -4.49
CA ILE A 82 15.75 7.96 -4.92
C ILE A 82 15.38 7.03 -6.08
N GLN A 83 16.28 6.85 -7.06
CA GLN A 83 16.08 5.93 -8.18
C GLN A 83 16.05 4.45 -7.77
N LEU A 84 16.65 4.09 -6.62
CA LEU A 84 16.64 2.72 -6.09
C LEU A 84 15.45 2.44 -5.19
N MET A 85 14.80 3.47 -4.65
CA MET A 85 13.65 3.32 -3.76
C MET A 85 12.47 2.63 -4.49
N PRO A 86 11.73 1.75 -3.79
CA PRO A 86 10.55 1.12 -4.36
C PRO A 86 9.41 2.13 -4.51
N GLY A 87 8.58 1.93 -5.53
CA GLY A 87 7.41 2.78 -5.81
C GLY A 87 7.00 2.70 -7.27
N GLU A 88 5.73 2.99 -7.56
CA GLU A 88 5.24 3.03 -8.94
C GLU A 88 5.64 4.34 -9.62
N ARG A 89 6.03 4.25 -10.90
CA ARG A 89 6.47 5.42 -11.70
C ARG A 89 5.52 5.65 -12.86
N LEU A 90 4.28 6.01 -12.55
CA LEU A 90 3.17 6.03 -13.52
C LEU A 90 3.42 6.96 -14.71
N SER A 91 4.27 7.96 -14.58
CA SER A 91 4.57 8.94 -15.63
C SER A 91 5.59 8.44 -16.68
N SER A 92 6.25 7.29 -16.46
CA SER A 92 7.16 6.66 -17.42
C SER A 92 6.93 5.16 -17.48
N LEU A 93 6.70 4.63 -18.68
CA LEU A 93 6.56 3.19 -18.91
C LEU A 93 7.83 2.46 -18.49
N VAL A 94 8.97 2.88 -19.05
CA VAL A 94 10.24 2.15 -18.89
C VAL A 94 10.71 2.18 -17.43
N ALA A 95 10.63 3.34 -16.77
CA ALA A 95 11.04 3.47 -15.38
C ALA A 95 10.12 2.66 -14.44
N ASN A 96 8.81 2.59 -14.73
CA ASN A 96 7.88 1.80 -13.93
C ASN A 96 8.19 0.30 -14.01
N ILE A 97 8.47 -0.21 -15.22
CA ILE A 97 8.85 -1.61 -15.42
C ILE A 97 10.18 -1.93 -14.74
N ILE A 98 11.18 -1.04 -14.84
CA ILE A 98 12.45 -1.20 -14.11
C ILE A 98 12.19 -1.29 -12.61
N SER A 99 11.35 -0.41 -12.04
CA SER A 99 11.00 -0.44 -10.62
C SER A 99 10.36 -1.76 -10.21
N LYS A 100 9.44 -2.30 -11.01
CA LYS A 100 8.79 -3.61 -10.75
C LYS A 100 9.80 -4.76 -10.77
N VAL A 101 10.64 -4.88 -11.79
CA VAL A 101 11.67 -5.94 -11.87
C VAL A 101 12.73 -5.78 -10.77
N HIS A 102 13.07 -4.54 -10.42
CA HIS A 102 14.01 -4.23 -9.33
C HIS A 102 13.58 -4.79 -7.98
N ARG A 103 12.26 -4.91 -7.72
CA ARG A 103 11.75 -5.57 -6.49
C ARG A 103 12.26 -7.00 -6.33
N TYR A 104 12.40 -7.74 -7.43
CA TYR A 104 12.97 -9.09 -7.36
C TYR A 104 14.42 -9.06 -6.88
N ARG A 105 15.23 -8.13 -7.42
CA ARG A 105 16.64 -7.94 -7.02
C ARG A 105 16.79 -7.59 -5.54
N ILE A 106 15.92 -6.72 -5.01
CA ILE A 106 15.92 -6.35 -3.60
C ILE A 106 15.61 -7.58 -2.73
N ARG A 107 14.58 -8.35 -3.10
CA ARG A 107 14.13 -9.52 -2.33
C ARG A 107 15.09 -10.69 -2.43
N SER A 108 15.71 -10.94 -3.59
CA SER A 108 16.69 -12.01 -3.76
C SER A 108 17.93 -11.81 -2.91
N ALA A 109 18.35 -10.56 -2.70
CA ALA A 109 19.45 -10.23 -1.79
C ALA A 109 19.17 -10.62 -0.34
N SER A 110 17.91 -10.79 0.04
CA SER A 110 17.50 -11.21 1.38
C SER A 110 17.43 -12.72 1.60
N TYR A 111 17.61 -13.52 0.55
CA TYR A 111 17.61 -14.98 0.68
C TYR A 111 18.83 -15.49 1.47
N ARG A 112 18.67 -16.66 2.06
CA ARG A 112 19.73 -17.35 2.80
C ARG A 112 20.92 -17.61 1.86
N GLN A 113 22.12 -17.22 2.29
CA GLN A 113 23.36 -17.38 1.53
C GLN A 113 24.08 -18.69 1.90
N PRO A 114 24.81 -19.33 0.96
CA PRO A 114 24.92 -18.98 -0.47
C PRO A 114 23.62 -19.23 -1.22
N LEU A 115 23.40 -18.48 -2.31
CA LEU A 115 22.27 -18.70 -3.21
C LEU A 115 22.43 -20.05 -3.93
N ASN A 116 21.31 -20.69 -4.23
CA ASN A 116 21.30 -21.89 -5.09
C ASN A 116 21.66 -21.47 -6.54
N PRO A 117 22.35 -22.28 -7.38
CA PRO A 117 22.73 -21.88 -8.73
C PRO A 117 21.54 -21.41 -9.60
N VAL A 118 20.37 -22.02 -9.43
CA VAL A 118 19.13 -21.59 -10.10
C VAL A 118 18.68 -20.19 -9.65
N GLN A 119 18.88 -19.84 -8.38
CA GLN A 119 18.57 -18.51 -7.86
C GLN A 119 19.56 -17.46 -8.40
N GLU A 120 20.83 -17.83 -8.55
CA GLU A 120 21.84 -16.96 -9.18
C GLU A 120 21.50 -16.69 -10.65
N GLN A 121 21.11 -17.72 -11.41
CA GLN A 121 20.65 -17.57 -12.80
C GLN A 121 19.41 -16.67 -12.91
N LYS A 122 18.42 -16.83 -12.01
CA LYS A 122 17.26 -15.93 -11.97
C LYS A 122 17.61 -14.48 -11.65
N LEU A 123 18.58 -14.27 -10.76
CA LEU A 123 19.10 -12.94 -10.45
C LEU A 123 19.84 -12.33 -11.66
N GLN A 124 20.61 -13.14 -12.39
CA GLN A 124 21.26 -12.71 -13.64
C GLN A 124 20.23 -12.29 -14.69
N LEU A 125 19.19 -13.10 -14.93
CA LEU A 125 18.09 -12.76 -15.85
C LEU A 125 17.41 -11.45 -15.48
N ALA A 126 17.12 -11.23 -14.19
CA ALA A 126 16.53 -9.97 -13.72
C ALA A 126 17.46 -8.76 -13.97
N ASN A 127 18.77 -8.92 -13.77
CA ASN A 127 19.75 -7.88 -14.03
C ASN A 127 19.89 -7.57 -15.53
N GLU A 128 19.89 -8.60 -16.39
CA GLU A 128 19.92 -8.45 -17.85
C GLU A 128 18.67 -7.73 -18.37
N CYS A 129 17.50 -8.07 -17.83
CA CYS A 129 16.24 -7.39 -18.13
C CYS A 129 16.31 -5.90 -17.75
N ILE A 130 16.73 -5.58 -16.53
CA ILE A 130 16.91 -4.18 -16.07
C ILE A 130 17.90 -3.43 -16.96
N ASN A 131 19.04 -4.04 -17.30
CA ASN A 131 20.06 -3.41 -18.14
C ASN A 131 19.56 -3.15 -19.57
N SER A 132 18.76 -4.06 -20.12
CA SER A 132 18.14 -3.90 -21.44
C SER A 132 17.09 -2.78 -21.43
N LEU A 133 16.25 -2.71 -20.39
CA LEU A 133 15.27 -1.64 -20.21
C LEU A 133 15.92 -0.26 -20.01
N LYS A 134 17.02 -0.17 -19.25
CA LYS A 134 17.75 1.09 -19.03
C LYS A 134 18.18 1.78 -20.33
N LYS A 135 18.51 1.01 -21.38
CA LYS A 135 18.86 1.55 -22.71
C LYS A 135 17.68 2.31 -23.35
N LEU A 136 16.44 1.97 -23.01
CA LEU A 136 15.23 2.59 -23.56
C LEU A 136 14.83 3.90 -22.86
N LEU A 137 15.34 4.20 -21.66
CA LEU A 137 15.00 5.43 -20.91
C LEU A 137 15.32 6.71 -21.70
N LYS A 138 16.45 6.74 -22.43
CA LYS A 138 16.80 7.88 -23.29
C LYS A 138 15.89 7.98 -24.50
N ARG A 139 15.48 6.85 -25.10
CA ARG A 139 14.57 6.82 -26.25
C ARG A 139 13.18 7.32 -25.85
N GLU A 140 12.66 6.92 -24.70
CA GLU A 140 11.37 7.38 -24.19
C GLU A 140 11.32 8.91 -24.03
N ARG A 141 12.39 9.53 -23.52
CA ARG A 141 12.51 11.00 -23.39
C ARG A 141 12.56 11.75 -24.71
N GLN A 142 12.93 11.08 -25.80
CA GLN A 142 13.01 11.69 -27.13
C GLN A 142 11.66 11.67 -27.86
N LEU A 143 10.68 10.90 -27.37
CA LEU A 143 9.35 10.84 -27.97
C LEU A 143 8.53 12.07 -27.58
N THR A 144 7.95 12.72 -28.58
CA THR A 144 6.96 13.77 -28.39
C THR A 144 5.60 13.17 -28.04
N SER A 145 4.77 13.88 -27.26
CA SER A 145 3.43 13.42 -26.84
C SER A 145 2.46 13.07 -27.98
N GLN A 146 2.73 13.57 -29.19
CA GLN A 146 1.94 13.31 -30.41
C GLN A 146 2.46 12.12 -31.24
N ASP A 147 3.61 11.54 -30.88
CA ASP A 147 4.21 10.42 -31.61
C ASP A 147 3.59 9.08 -31.17
N TYR A 148 2.31 8.90 -31.48
CA TYR A 148 1.56 7.69 -31.10
C TYR A 148 2.21 6.40 -31.62
N LYS A 149 2.77 6.42 -32.83
CA LYS A 149 3.47 5.25 -33.40
C LYS A 149 4.75 4.94 -32.64
N GLY A 150 5.58 5.95 -32.35
CA GLY A 150 6.81 5.78 -31.57
C GLY A 150 6.55 5.28 -30.15
N HIS A 151 5.46 5.74 -29.52
CA HIS A 151 5.00 5.25 -28.21
C HIS A 151 4.62 3.77 -28.24
N GLU A 152 3.85 3.34 -29.24
CA GLU A 152 3.46 1.93 -29.38
C GLU A 152 4.65 1.02 -29.74
N GLU A 153 5.60 1.51 -30.56
CA GLU A 153 6.87 0.80 -30.79
C GLU A 153 7.69 0.62 -29.52
N LEU A 154 7.75 1.65 -28.67
CA LEU A 154 8.41 1.57 -27.38
C LEU A 154 7.73 0.51 -26.49
N ARG A 155 6.38 0.52 -26.43
CA ARG A 155 5.61 -0.48 -25.68
C ARG A 155 5.91 -1.90 -26.16
N LYS A 156 5.94 -2.13 -27.48
CA LYS A 156 6.31 -3.44 -28.06
C LYS A 156 7.70 -3.89 -27.62
N LYS A 157 8.72 -3.03 -27.70
CA LYS A 157 10.08 -3.37 -27.28
C LYS A 157 10.18 -3.67 -25.78
N VAL A 158 9.46 -2.92 -24.94
CA VAL A 158 9.40 -3.21 -23.49
C VAL A 158 8.76 -4.57 -23.24
N ILE A 159 7.64 -4.87 -23.90
CA ILE A 159 6.95 -6.16 -23.78
C ILE A 159 7.84 -7.32 -24.27
N GLU A 160 8.58 -7.14 -25.36
CA GLU A 160 9.51 -8.13 -25.91
C GLU A 160 10.66 -8.44 -24.93
N ILE A 161 11.26 -7.43 -24.30
CA ILE A 161 12.32 -7.63 -23.29
C ILE A 161 11.79 -8.42 -22.09
N ILE A 162 10.58 -8.08 -21.61
CA ILE A 162 9.94 -8.79 -20.50
C ILE A 162 9.60 -10.23 -20.93
N GLY A 163 9.09 -10.42 -22.14
CA GLY A 163 8.74 -11.72 -22.73
C GLY A 163 9.96 -12.64 -22.80
N HIS A 164 11.08 -12.15 -23.34
CA HIS A 164 12.34 -12.91 -23.38
C HIS A 164 12.79 -13.34 -21.97
N CYS A 165 12.74 -12.44 -20.98
CA CYS A 165 13.09 -12.79 -19.60
C CYS A 165 12.12 -13.83 -19.00
N SER A 166 10.83 -13.74 -19.32
CA SER A 166 9.80 -14.69 -18.89
C SER A 166 10.04 -16.07 -19.49
N ASP A 167 10.38 -16.15 -20.78
CA ASP A 167 10.64 -17.39 -21.48
C ASP A 167 11.87 -18.11 -20.92
N GLN A 168 12.95 -17.36 -20.66
CA GLN A 168 14.15 -17.91 -20.03
C GLN A 168 13.87 -18.39 -18.60
N ASN A 169 13.08 -17.65 -17.81
CA ASN A 169 12.68 -18.10 -16.48
C ASN A 169 11.81 -19.38 -16.53
N ARG A 170 10.98 -19.53 -17.56
CA ARG A 170 10.19 -20.75 -17.79
C ARG A 170 11.08 -21.94 -18.17
N LEU A 171 12.11 -21.72 -18.99
CA LEU A 171 13.12 -22.74 -19.30
C LEU A 171 13.88 -23.18 -18.03
N LEU A 172 14.18 -22.26 -17.10
CA LEU A 172 14.75 -22.63 -15.80
C LEU A 172 13.77 -23.43 -14.93
N ALA A 173 12.47 -23.14 -15.06
CA ALA A 173 11.39 -23.81 -14.33
C ALA A 173 10.93 -25.13 -14.98
N THR A 174 11.63 -25.63 -16.00
CA THR A 174 11.37 -26.99 -16.52
C THR A 174 11.85 -28.07 -15.56
N SER A 175 12.72 -27.77 -14.59
CA SER A 175 13.07 -28.75 -13.55
C SER A 175 11.86 -28.97 -12.62
N PRO A 176 11.53 -30.22 -12.24
CA PRO A 176 10.37 -30.51 -11.38
C PRO A 176 10.46 -29.85 -10.00
N LEU A 177 11.67 -29.50 -9.55
CA LEU A 177 11.95 -28.87 -8.26
C LEU A 177 11.90 -27.33 -8.29
N VAL A 178 11.88 -26.74 -9.48
CA VAL A 178 12.00 -25.29 -9.68
C VAL A 178 10.69 -24.75 -10.24
N SER A 179 10.04 -23.86 -9.48
CA SER A 179 8.91 -23.08 -10.01
C SER A 179 9.41 -21.78 -10.65
N GLU A 180 8.59 -21.16 -11.51
CA GLU A 180 8.83 -19.80 -12.02
C GLU A 180 8.99 -18.79 -10.87
N GLY A 181 8.31 -19.03 -9.75
CA GLY A 181 8.49 -18.35 -8.47
C GLY A 181 8.10 -16.86 -8.49
N SER A 182 8.65 -16.10 -7.54
CA SER A 182 8.41 -14.65 -7.42
C SER A 182 8.88 -13.83 -8.62
N LEU A 183 9.90 -14.31 -9.35
CA LEU A 183 10.33 -13.67 -10.59
C LEU A 183 9.25 -13.77 -11.66
N GLY A 184 8.62 -14.94 -11.81
CA GLY A 184 7.51 -15.14 -12.75
C GLY A 184 6.33 -14.20 -12.47
N SER A 185 5.91 -14.09 -11.20
CA SER A 185 4.82 -13.17 -10.83
C SER A 185 5.18 -11.70 -11.09
N ILE A 186 6.42 -11.28 -10.82
CA ILE A 186 6.87 -9.91 -11.07
C ILE A 186 6.95 -9.60 -12.57
N LEU A 187 7.44 -10.54 -13.38
CA LEU A 187 7.50 -10.39 -14.84
C LEU A 187 6.09 -10.35 -15.45
N TYR A 188 5.16 -11.15 -14.92
CA TYR A 188 3.75 -11.08 -15.31
C TYR A 188 3.13 -9.71 -14.98
N GLU A 189 3.28 -9.23 -13.74
CA GLU A 189 2.78 -7.91 -13.32
C GLU A 189 3.41 -6.78 -14.17
N ALA A 190 4.70 -6.90 -14.50
CA ALA A 190 5.40 -5.96 -15.38
C ALA A 190 4.85 -5.99 -16.81
N HIS A 191 4.62 -7.18 -17.38
CA HIS A 191 4.02 -7.33 -18.71
C HIS A 191 2.62 -6.69 -18.76
N LYS A 192 1.76 -7.02 -17.78
CA LYS A 192 0.42 -6.45 -17.69
C LYS A 192 0.45 -4.93 -17.55
N THR A 193 1.33 -4.41 -16.68
CA THR A 193 1.50 -2.96 -16.50
C THR A 193 1.90 -2.29 -17.82
N ALA A 194 2.81 -2.90 -18.58
CA ALA A 194 3.23 -2.37 -19.88
C ALA A 194 2.10 -2.39 -20.92
N GLN A 195 1.31 -3.46 -20.95
CA GLN A 195 0.19 -3.64 -21.88
C GLN A 195 -0.92 -2.60 -21.67
N HIS A 196 -1.24 -2.27 -20.42
CA HIS A 196 -2.30 -1.30 -20.07
C HIS A 196 -1.79 0.12 -19.82
N TYR A 197 -0.50 0.39 -20.05
CA TYR A 197 0.09 1.69 -19.79
C TYR A 197 -0.47 2.77 -20.70
N THR A 198 -0.97 3.88 -20.13
CA THR A 198 -1.43 5.05 -20.88
C THR A 198 -0.33 6.11 -20.95
N PHE A 199 0.13 6.42 -22.17
CA PHE A 199 1.11 7.49 -22.40
C PHE A 199 0.51 8.87 -22.13
N ASN A 200 1.36 9.80 -21.68
CA ASN A 200 0.93 11.17 -21.46
C ASN A 200 0.61 11.84 -22.80
N ARG A 201 -0.60 12.40 -22.92
CA ARG A 201 -1.14 12.96 -24.17
C ARG A 201 -0.68 14.40 -24.44
N VAL A 202 -0.20 15.10 -23.42
CA VAL A 202 0.19 16.51 -23.50
C VAL A 202 1.69 16.67 -23.35
N TYR A 203 2.26 16.11 -22.27
CA TYR A 203 3.66 16.33 -21.92
C TYR A 203 4.55 15.17 -22.36
N SER A 204 5.76 15.48 -22.83
CA SER A 204 6.80 14.48 -23.04
C SER A 204 7.41 14.03 -21.71
N VAL A 205 7.85 12.77 -21.63
CA VAL A 205 8.48 12.22 -20.43
C VAL A 205 9.79 12.96 -20.10
N SER A 206 9.85 13.52 -18.90
CA SER A 206 11.03 14.23 -18.38
C SER A 206 11.95 13.30 -17.57
N ARG A 207 13.12 13.81 -17.14
CA ARG A 207 14.01 13.06 -16.23
C ARG A 207 13.38 12.85 -14.85
N GLN A 208 12.68 13.86 -14.33
CA GLN A 208 11.98 13.78 -13.05
C GLN A 208 10.85 12.73 -13.10
N ASP A 209 10.15 12.58 -14.24
CA ASP A 209 9.14 11.52 -14.44
C ASP A 209 9.74 10.10 -14.34
N GLN A 210 11.04 9.96 -14.61
CA GLN A 210 11.80 8.72 -14.46
C GLN A 210 12.43 8.58 -13.06
N MET A 211 12.14 9.51 -12.14
CA MET A 211 12.74 9.67 -10.80
C MET A 211 14.24 10.01 -10.83
N ASP A 212 14.74 10.61 -11.91
CA ASP A 212 16.12 11.10 -12.04
C ASP A 212 16.20 12.60 -11.72
N PHE A 213 16.62 12.91 -10.49
CA PHE A 213 16.78 14.27 -9.96
C PHE A 213 18.20 14.85 -10.12
N SER A 214 19.10 14.16 -10.84
CA SER A 214 20.51 14.56 -10.97
C SER A 214 20.72 15.97 -11.53
N LEU A 215 19.83 16.45 -12.42
CA LEU A 215 19.88 17.81 -12.95
C LEU A 215 19.26 18.84 -12.00
N VAL A 216 18.26 18.44 -11.21
CA VAL A 216 17.58 19.33 -10.25
C VAL A 216 18.54 19.72 -9.15
N VAL A 217 19.28 18.74 -8.61
CA VAL A 217 20.29 18.97 -7.58
C VAL A 217 21.39 19.92 -8.07
N LYS A 218 21.76 19.86 -9.36
CA LYS A 218 22.80 20.74 -9.94
C LYS A 218 22.34 22.16 -10.22
N ASN A 219 21.05 22.34 -10.51
CA ASN A 219 20.50 23.61 -10.98
C ASN A 219 19.72 24.37 -9.90
N HIS A 220 19.62 23.83 -8.69
CA HIS A 220 18.88 24.48 -7.61
C HIS A 220 19.65 25.68 -7.05
N GLU A 221 18.91 26.72 -6.68
CA GLU A 221 19.44 27.91 -5.99
C GLU A 221 20.16 27.59 -4.67
N ALA A 222 19.72 26.56 -3.93
CA ALA A 222 20.39 26.12 -2.72
C ALA A 222 21.63 25.27 -3.08
N PRO A 223 22.79 25.48 -2.42
CA PRO A 223 24.04 24.78 -2.74
C PRO A 223 23.97 23.26 -2.49
N GLN A 224 23.04 22.79 -1.63
CA GLN A 224 22.77 21.37 -1.36
C GLN A 224 21.27 21.16 -1.05
N PRO A 225 20.41 20.94 -2.05
CA PRO A 225 19.00 20.66 -1.80
C PRO A 225 18.80 19.24 -1.26
N HIS A 226 17.86 19.10 -0.32
CA HIS A 226 17.44 17.81 0.22
C HIS A 226 16.26 17.26 -0.60
N LEU A 227 16.45 16.07 -1.19
CA LEU A 227 15.37 15.32 -1.82
C LEU A 227 14.56 14.59 -0.73
N VAL A 228 13.25 14.80 -0.74
CA VAL A 228 12.31 14.17 0.20
C VAL A 228 11.56 13.05 -0.49
N TRP A 229 11.86 11.80 -0.11
CA TRP A 229 11.09 10.64 -0.53
C TRP A 229 10.07 10.28 0.54
N ASP A 230 8.78 10.37 0.20
CA ASP A 230 7.66 10.07 1.07
C ASP A 230 7.01 8.72 0.67
N SER A 231 7.08 7.73 1.55
CA SER A 231 6.52 6.40 1.27
C SER A 231 5.01 6.42 1.02
N GLU A 232 4.27 7.36 1.63
CA GLU A 232 2.83 7.47 1.41
C GLU A 232 2.51 7.80 -0.05
N LEU A 233 3.33 8.66 -0.67
CA LEU A 233 3.16 9.09 -2.05
C LEU A 233 3.56 8.00 -3.06
N HIS A 234 4.63 7.24 -2.77
CA HIS A 234 5.22 6.30 -3.73
C HIS A 234 4.74 4.84 -3.59
N ILE A 235 4.43 4.42 -2.35
CA ILE A 235 4.13 3.04 -1.99
C ILE A 235 2.74 2.91 -1.35
N GLY A 236 2.22 3.99 -0.77
CA GLY A 236 0.99 3.97 0.01
C GLY A 236 1.14 3.11 1.26
N HIS A 237 0.21 2.17 1.47
CA HIS A 237 0.12 1.33 2.67
C HIS A 237 0.59 -0.11 2.45
N ASN A 238 1.45 -0.36 1.46
CA ASN A 238 1.97 -1.70 1.20
C ASN A 238 3.14 -2.06 2.15
N SER A 239 2.86 -2.96 3.11
CA SER A 239 3.86 -3.41 4.08
C SER A 239 5.08 -4.11 3.48
N LYS A 240 4.92 -4.83 2.36
CA LYS A 240 6.03 -5.54 1.69
C LYS A 240 6.99 -4.56 1.02
N ASP A 241 6.45 -3.50 0.42
CA ASP A 241 7.24 -2.50 -0.28
C ASP A 241 7.92 -1.54 0.74
N LEU A 242 7.34 -1.33 1.93
CA LEU A 242 8.02 -0.70 3.07
C LEU A 242 9.23 -1.51 3.57
N ASP A 243 9.07 -2.83 3.68
CA ASP A 243 10.19 -3.73 4.04
C ASP A 243 11.29 -3.69 2.95
N ASP A 244 10.90 -3.59 1.66
CA ASP A 244 11.85 -3.42 0.54
C ASP A 244 12.56 -2.05 0.60
N ALA A 245 11.88 -0.98 1.00
CA ALA A 245 12.48 0.33 1.21
C ALA A 245 13.55 0.28 2.33
N LEU A 246 13.24 -0.38 3.46
CA LEU A 246 14.22 -0.60 4.52
C LEU A 246 15.45 -1.38 4.05
N ARG A 247 15.27 -2.41 3.20
CA ARG A 247 16.40 -3.16 2.62
C ARG A 247 17.29 -2.26 1.76
N VAL A 248 16.69 -1.40 0.92
CA VAL A 248 17.43 -0.45 0.08
C VAL A 248 18.21 0.54 0.93
N ILE A 249 17.57 1.16 1.94
CA ILE A 249 18.22 2.09 2.87
C ILE A 249 19.37 1.41 3.61
N CYS A 250 19.14 0.22 4.19
CA CYS A 250 20.18 -0.51 4.92
C CYS A 250 21.39 -0.84 4.01
N ASN A 251 21.13 -1.31 2.79
CA ASN A 251 22.21 -1.64 1.85
C ASN A 251 22.99 -0.39 1.40
N TYR A 252 22.29 0.70 1.13
CA TYR A 252 22.90 1.94 0.64
C TYR A 252 23.82 2.57 1.69
N TYR A 253 23.34 2.75 2.93
CA TYR A 253 24.13 3.29 4.04
C TYR A 253 25.00 2.25 4.75
N LYS A 254 25.10 1.03 4.20
CA LYS A 254 25.87 -0.10 4.74
C LYS A 254 25.48 -0.49 6.18
N LEU A 255 24.23 -0.26 6.60
CA LEU A 255 23.72 -0.68 7.91
C LEU A 255 23.65 -2.22 7.98
N PRO A 256 23.92 -2.85 9.13
CA PRO A 256 23.70 -4.28 9.31
C PRO A 256 22.24 -4.64 8.99
N SER A 257 22.02 -5.55 8.04
CA SER A 257 20.66 -5.95 7.65
C SER A 257 19.90 -6.58 8.81
N ALA A 258 18.62 -6.27 8.95
CA ALA A 258 17.77 -6.87 9.98
C ALA A 258 17.70 -8.39 9.82
N ALA A 259 17.88 -9.16 10.89
CA ALA A 259 17.74 -10.61 10.86
C ALA A 259 16.32 -11.05 10.44
N ASN A 260 15.31 -10.24 10.77
CA ASN A 260 13.93 -10.49 10.36
C ASN A 260 13.65 -10.16 8.88
N LEU A 261 14.49 -9.34 8.25
CA LEU A 261 14.37 -8.98 6.82
C LEU A 261 15.30 -9.80 5.93
N SER A 262 16.31 -10.46 6.51
CA SER A 262 17.32 -11.30 5.86
C SER A 262 17.11 -12.79 6.20
N ASN A 263 17.74 -13.69 5.45
CA ASN A 263 17.52 -15.15 5.55
C ASN A 263 16.08 -15.58 5.31
N ALA A 264 15.34 -14.83 4.49
CA ALA A 264 13.99 -15.20 4.10
C ALA A 264 14.02 -16.53 3.32
N PRO A 265 13.17 -17.52 3.65
CA PRO A 265 13.10 -18.73 2.87
C PRO A 265 12.58 -18.42 1.47
N ALA A 266 13.30 -18.85 0.43
CA ALA A 266 12.83 -18.69 -0.95
C ALA A 266 11.70 -19.67 -1.30
N ASN A 267 11.59 -20.79 -0.57
CA ASN A 267 10.56 -21.81 -0.79
C ASN A 267 9.21 -21.36 -0.21
N ARG A 268 8.15 -21.43 -1.03
CA ARG A 268 6.77 -21.09 -0.68
C ARG A 268 6.24 -21.83 0.54
N PHE A 269 6.50 -23.13 0.67
CA PHE A 269 6.06 -23.92 1.83
C PHE A 269 6.77 -23.51 3.12
N ALA A 270 8.05 -23.16 3.02
CA ALA A 270 8.80 -22.65 4.16
C ALA A 270 8.34 -21.23 4.56
N GLN A 271 7.90 -20.40 3.60
CA GLN A 271 7.25 -19.12 3.88
C GLN A 271 5.90 -19.31 4.59
N LEU A 272 5.06 -20.24 4.13
CA LEU A 272 3.80 -20.58 4.80
C LEU A 272 4.04 -21.11 6.22
N ALA A 273 5.01 -22.01 6.39
CA ALA A 273 5.38 -22.50 7.72
C ALA A 273 5.86 -21.37 8.64
N ALA A 274 6.68 -20.45 8.12
CA ALA A 274 7.11 -19.27 8.87
C ALA A 274 5.93 -18.35 9.22
N PHE A 275 4.97 -18.18 8.31
CA PHE A 275 3.74 -17.42 8.56
C PHE A 275 2.89 -18.07 9.66
N ILE A 276 2.61 -19.37 9.59
CA ILE A 276 1.81 -20.09 10.60
C ILE A 276 2.52 -20.04 11.96
N ASN A 277 3.85 -20.24 11.98
CA ASN A 277 4.63 -20.13 13.22
C ASN A 277 4.58 -18.69 13.78
N LYS A 278 4.66 -17.67 12.93
CA LYS A 278 4.48 -16.27 13.33
C LYS A 278 3.07 -16.02 13.87
N LEU A 279 2.03 -16.54 13.22
CA LEU A 279 0.64 -16.41 13.65
C LEU A 279 0.42 -17.10 15.00
N TRP A 280 0.99 -18.29 15.18
CA TRP A 280 1.00 -19.01 16.45
C TRP A 280 1.69 -18.20 17.56
N ARG A 281 2.87 -17.64 17.30
CA ARG A 281 3.61 -16.79 18.25
C ARG A 281 2.87 -15.49 18.56
N ASP A 282 2.36 -14.79 17.56
CA ASP A 282 1.51 -13.60 17.72
C ASP A 282 0.27 -13.94 18.57
N GLY A 283 -0.34 -15.10 18.33
CA GLY A 283 -1.47 -15.60 19.12
C GLY A 283 -1.10 -15.89 20.57
N HIS A 284 0.07 -16.52 20.81
CA HIS A 284 0.60 -16.73 22.16
C HIS A 284 0.94 -15.42 22.86
N ASP A 285 1.57 -14.47 22.18
CA ASP A 285 1.87 -13.15 22.72
C ASP A 285 0.58 -12.41 23.07
N TRP A 286 -0.47 -12.55 22.27
CA TRP A 286 -1.78 -11.99 22.56
C TRP A 286 -2.48 -12.65 23.74
N ILE A 287 -2.43 -13.98 23.84
CA ILE A 287 -2.95 -14.73 24.98
C ILE A 287 -2.21 -14.34 26.27
N ASN A 288 -0.88 -14.23 26.20
CA ASN A 288 -0.06 -13.78 27.32
C ASN A 288 -0.40 -12.34 27.71
N TYR A 289 -0.58 -11.45 26.73
CA TYR A 289 -1.00 -10.07 26.94
C TYR A 289 -2.36 -9.98 27.65
N LEU A 290 -3.34 -10.78 27.21
CA LEU A 290 -4.67 -10.82 27.82
C LEU A 290 -4.66 -11.36 29.26
N ALA A 291 -3.64 -12.17 29.61
CA ALA A 291 -3.45 -12.70 30.95
C ALA A 291 -2.72 -11.73 31.91
N ILE A 292 -2.25 -10.56 31.44
CA ILE A 292 -1.61 -9.55 32.30
C ILE A 292 -2.70 -8.79 33.08
N ASP A 293 -2.56 -8.75 34.41
CA ASP A 293 -3.50 -8.06 35.30
C ASP A 293 -3.54 -6.54 35.07
N ALA A 294 -2.37 -5.91 34.94
CA ALA A 294 -2.21 -4.49 34.65
C ALA A 294 -1.80 -4.29 33.18
N LYS A 295 -2.80 -4.15 32.31
CA LYS A 295 -2.56 -3.95 30.88
C LYS A 295 -1.82 -2.63 30.65
N PRO A 296 -0.76 -2.61 29.83
CA PRO A 296 -0.21 -1.35 29.36
C PRO A 296 -1.25 -0.67 28.50
N GLU A 297 -1.75 0.48 28.94
CA GLU A 297 -2.74 1.27 28.21
C GLU A 297 -2.07 2.48 27.59
N HIS A 298 -2.68 3.10 26.59
CA HIS A 298 -2.27 4.42 26.13
C HIS A 298 -2.71 5.47 27.14
N LYS A 299 -1.93 6.54 27.32
CA LYS A 299 -2.45 7.73 27.98
C LYS A 299 -3.10 8.57 26.90
N THR A 300 -4.42 8.76 27.01
CA THR A 300 -5.16 9.66 26.13
C THR A 300 -5.54 10.91 26.93
N GLU A 301 -5.04 12.06 26.48
CA GLU A 301 -5.39 13.35 27.05
C GLU A 301 -6.36 14.04 26.08
N ILE A 302 -7.62 14.18 26.51
CA ILE A 302 -8.69 14.75 25.69
C ILE A 302 -9.00 16.15 26.20
N LEU A 303 -8.70 17.16 25.38
CA LEU A 303 -9.06 18.54 25.63
C LEU A 303 -10.23 18.92 24.72
N LYS A 304 -11.41 19.15 25.32
CA LYS A 304 -12.59 19.66 24.60
C LYS A 304 -12.63 21.18 24.71
N ARG A 305 -12.59 21.87 23.58
CA ARG A 305 -12.69 23.33 23.50
C ARG A 305 -14.15 23.77 23.34
N LEU A 306 -14.45 25.00 23.77
CA LEU A 306 -15.78 25.63 23.65
C LEU A 306 -16.20 25.81 22.17
N ASP A 307 -15.23 25.95 21.27
CA ASP A 307 -15.44 26.11 19.82
C ASP A 307 -15.97 24.84 19.12
N GLY A 308 -16.06 23.72 19.85
CA GLY A 308 -16.53 22.42 19.33
C GLY A 308 -15.42 21.49 18.85
N LEU A 309 -14.15 21.89 19.01
CA LEU A 309 -12.97 21.06 18.75
C LEU A 309 -12.63 20.14 19.93
N THR A 310 -12.26 18.91 19.63
CA THR A 310 -11.66 17.98 20.59
C THR A 310 -10.25 17.64 20.14
N MET A 311 -9.26 17.91 20.99
CA MET A 311 -7.87 17.51 20.80
C MET A 311 -7.62 16.24 21.62
N THR A 312 -7.09 15.21 20.97
CA THR A 312 -6.72 13.94 21.58
C THR A 312 -5.22 13.73 21.41
N GLN A 313 -4.46 13.98 22.47
CA GLN A 313 -3.05 13.64 22.53
C GLN A 313 -2.91 12.20 23.03
N ILE A 314 -2.10 11.41 22.33
CA ILE A 314 -1.95 9.98 22.62
C ILE A 314 -0.47 9.71 22.87
N THR A 315 -0.13 9.33 24.10
CA THR A 315 1.21 8.82 24.39
C THR A 315 1.26 7.32 24.07
N PRO A 316 2.35 6.81 23.48
CA PRO A 316 2.46 5.39 23.16
C PRO A 316 2.46 4.52 24.43
N TYR A 317 1.96 3.28 24.32
CA TYR A 317 1.99 2.30 25.42
C TYR A 317 3.42 1.79 25.71
N TYR A 318 4.42 2.22 24.94
CA TYR A 318 5.77 1.69 24.98
C TYR A 318 6.81 2.78 25.21
N ARG A 319 7.94 2.37 25.78
CA ARG A 319 9.13 3.20 25.99
C ARG A 319 10.34 2.57 25.31
N LEU A 320 11.07 3.37 24.54
CA LEU A 320 12.29 2.92 23.86
C LEU A 320 13.47 2.93 24.84
N GLN A 321 14.24 1.84 24.88
CA GLN A 321 15.45 1.73 25.69
C GLN A 321 16.63 1.32 24.81
N GLY A 322 17.73 2.07 24.86
CA GLY A 322 18.95 1.86 24.07
C GLY A 322 19.89 3.05 24.16
N LEU A 323 21.00 3.03 23.41
CA LEU A 323 21.95 4.14 23.36
C LEU A 323 21.36 5.30 22.54
N PRO A 324 21.24 6.53 23.06
CA PRO A 324 20.74 7.65 22.26
C PRO A 324 21.69 8.00 21.12
N GLN A 325 21.13 8.18 19.91
CA GLN A 325 21.85 8.75 18.79
C GLN A 325 22.11 10.24 19.05
N LYS A 326 23.26 10.55 19.65
CA LYS A 326 23.75 11.92 19.91
C LYS A 326 25.16 12.06 19.33
N GLY A 327 25.56 13.29 19.04
CA GLY A 327 26.92 13.59 18.57
C GLY A 327 27.88 13.58 19.76
N TYR A 328 28.92 12.74 19.69
CA TYR A 328 29.98 12.68 20.70
C TYR A 328 31.24 13.31 20.11
N PRO A 329 31.99 14.15 20.86
CA PRO A 329 33.20 14.78 20.33
C PRO A 329 34.35 13.78 20.14
N ASP A 330 34.37 12.69 20.92
CA ASP A 330 35.39 11.64 20.81
C ASP A 330 34.78 10.24 20.95
N LEU A 331 35.39 9.26 20.28
CA LEU A 331 35.03 7.84 20.42
C LEU A 331 35.15 7.33 21.86
N LYS A 332 36.08 7.88 22.65
CA LYS A 332 36.23 7.52 24.07
C LYS A 332 34.98 7.91 24.86
N LYS A 333 34.41 9.10 24.60
CA LYS A 333 33.19 9.58 25.27
C LYS A 333 31.96 8.73 24.90
N LEU A 334 31.85 8.35 23.63
CA LEU A 334 30.84 7.42 23.14
C LEU A 334 30.90 6.08 23.91
N ILE A 335 32.08 5.48 24.05
CA ILE A 335 32.24 4.18 24.72
C ILE A 335 32.05 4.27 26.24
N THR A 336 32.51 5.35 26.89
CA THR A 336 32.20 5.57 28.30
C THR A 336 30.69 5.68 28.54
N SER A 337 29.93 6.32 27.65
CA SER A 337 28.46 6.38 27.80
C SER A 337 27.76 5.02 27.70
N LEU A 338 28.42 4.04 27.09
CA LEU A 338 27.91 2.68 26.85
C LEU A 338 28.24 1.71 27.99
N ILE A 339 29.50 1.67 28.43
CA ILE A 339 30.02 0.61 29.32
C ILE A 339 30.75 1.17 30.55
N ASN A 340 30.90 2.50 30.67
CA ASN A 340 31.72 3.13 31.70
C ASN A 340 33.14 2.52 31.78
N SER A 341 33.74 2.16 30.64
CA SER A 341 35.08 1.55 30.62
C SER A 341 36.20 2.59 30.59
N SER A 342 37.30 2.30 31.31
CA SER A 342 38.52 3.12 31.35
C SER A 342 39.63 2.62 30.42
N TYR A 343 39.43 1.47 29.76
CA TYR A 343 40.43 0.85 28.87
C TYR A 343 40.70 1.69 27.61
N GLU A 344 41.96 1.74 27.18
CA GLU A 344 42.37 2.41 25.94
C GLU A 344 41.94 1.62 24.69
N PRO A 345 41.64 2.31 23.57
CA PRO A 345 41.29 1.65 22.32
C PRO A 345 42.49 0.97 21.68
N LEU A 346 42.27 -0.24 21.18
CA LEU A 346 43.22 -0.92 20.28
C LEU A 346 42.79 -0.70 18.83
N LEU A 347 43.73 -0.46 17.92
CA LEU A 347 43.49 -0.21 16.51
C LEU A 347 43.83 -1.44 15.68
N GLU A 348 42.88 -1.92 14.87
CA GLU A 348 43.12 -3.05 13.96
C GLU A 348 42.29 -2.90 12.68
N ASN A 349 42.95 -2.95 11.51
CA ASN A 349 42.31 -2.63 10.23
C ASN A 349 41.50 -3.79 9.61
N ASN A 350 41.64 -5.02 10.11
CA ASN A 350 40.97 -6.19 9.55
C ASN A 350 39.94 -6.76 10.54
N ARG A 351 38.66 -6.78 10.14
CA ARG A 351 37.54 -7.28 10.96
C ARG A 351 37.77 -8.69 11.54
N LYS A 352 38.36 -9.62 10.78
CA LYS A 352 38.62 -10.99 11.26
C LYS A 352 39.69 -11.01 12.35
N LYS A 353 40.76 -10.21 12.19
CA LYS A 353 41.83 -10.07 13.20
C LYS A 353 41.34 -9.33 14.44
N ALA A 354 40.59 -8.24 14.26
CA ALA A 354 39.98 -7.47 15.34
C ALA A 354 39.06 -8.34 16.22
N LYS A 355 38.22 -9.20 15.61
CA LYS A 355 37.40 -10.17 16.34
C LYS A 355 38.22 -11.19 17.12
N LYS A 356 39.28 -11.74 16.51
CA LYS A 356 40.17 -12.69 17.18
C LYS A 356 40.94 -12.03 18.34
N MET A 357 41.34 -10.77 18.17
CA MET A 357 42.02 -9.99 19.21
C MET A 357 41.11 -9.69 20.39
N ILE A 358 39.92 -9.15 20.14
CA ILE A 358 38.99 -8.78 21.22
C ILE A 358 38.49 -9.99 22.01
N SER A 359 38.37 -11.15 21.37
CA SER A 359 38.01 -12.42 22.06
C SER A 359 39.03 -12.88 23.10
N ARG A 360 40.25 -12.33 23.09
CA ARG A 360 41.32 -12.63 24.07
C ARG A 360 41.44 -11.60 25.19
N LEU A 361 40.78 -10.45 25.06
CA LEU A 361 40.87 -9.32 26.01
C LEU A 361 39.79 -9.40 27.10
N PRO A 362 39.97 -8.79 28.29
CA PRO A 362 38.96 -8.81 29.34
C PRO A 362 37.66 -8.06 28.94
N ALA A 363 36.56 -8.35 29.63
CA ALA A 363 35.29 -7.64 29.44
C ALA A 363 35.47 -6.12 29.68
N GLY A 364 34.83 -5.30 28.85
CA GLY A 364 35.02 -3.85 28.81
C GLY A 364 36.11 -3.37 27.84
N SER A 365 36.92 -4.28 27.28
CA SER A 365 37.89 -3.96 26.23
C SER A 365 37.19 -3.70 24.89
N TRP A 366 37.77 -2.81 24.09
CA TRP A 366 37.21 -2.40 22.81
C TRP A 366 38.30 -2.20 21.75
N VAL A 367 37.95 -2.50 20.49
CA VAL A 367 38.84 -2.43 19.34
C VAL A 367 38.18 -1.59 18.25
N ILE A 368 38.93 -0.66 17.66
CA ILE A 368 38.49 0.20 16.57
C ILE A 368 39.03 -0.36 15.25
N SER A 369 38.11 -0.58 14.30
CA SER A 369 38.43 -0.78 12.89
C SER A 369 38.12 0.51 12.14
N ALA A 370 39.14 1.35 11.97
CA ALA A 370 38.99 2.70 11.39
C ALA A 370 38.49 2.67 9.93
N ASN A 371 39.00 1.72 9.13
CA ASN A 371 38.60 1.57 7.72
C ASN A 371 37.12 1.19 7.52
N GLU A 372 36.52 0.50 8.50
CA GLU A 372 35.11 0.07 8.44
C GLU A 372 34.20 0.94 9.32
N GLN A 373 34.73 1.98 9.98
CA GLN A 373 34.02 2.81 10.99
C GLN A 373 33.25 1.94 12.00
N LEU A 374 33.93 0.89 12.48
CA LEU A 374 33.36 -0.16 13.31
C LEU A 374 34.10 -0.24 14.64
N ILE A 375 33.35 -0.31 15.73
CA ILE A 375 33.86 -0.58 17.08
C ILE A 375 33.36 -1.95 17.50
N LEU A 376 34.30 -2.79 17.94
CA LEU A 376 34.01 -4.05 18.58
C LEU A 376 34.16 -3.85 20.08
N ILE A 377 33.20 -4.34 20.85
CA ILE A 377 33.25 -4.24 22.30
C ILE A 377 32.97 -5.60 22.94
N ARG A 378 33.78 -5.99 23.92
CA ARG A 378 33.53 -7.21 24.69
C ARG A 378 32.64 -6.88 25.89
N GLN A 379 31.41 -7.37 25.87
CA GLN A 379 30.51 -7.36 27.02
C GLN A 379 30.35 -8.81 27.49
N GLU A 380 30.90 -9.12 28.67
CA GLU A 380 30.91 -10.48 29.22
C GLU A 380 31.48 -11.51 28.21
N ASN A 381 30.65 -12.48 27.79
CA ASN A 381 30.97 -13.52 26.81
C ASN A 381 30.53 -13.16 25.37
N LYS A 382 30.00 -11.96 25.13
CA LYS A 382 29.50 -11.52 23.83
C LYS A 382 30.35 -10.38 23.26
N ILE A 383 30.49 -10.37 21.94
CA ILE A 383 31.13 -9.29 21.19
C ILE A 383 30.03 -8.45 20.55
N VAL A 384 29.86 -7.22 21.02
CA VAL A 384 28.92 -6.24 20.48
C VAL A 384 29.62 -5.46 19.37
N GLN A 385 28.88 -5.17 18.30
CA GLN A 385 29.38 -4.41 17.15
C GLN A 385 28.63 -3.09 17.11
N LEU A 386 29.35 -1.97 17.17
CA LEU A 386 28.78 -0.63 17.05
C LEU A 386 29.41 0.08 15.87
N ARG A 387 28.60 0.50 14.91
CA ARG A 387 29.07 1.34 13.80
C ARG A 387 28.83 2.80 14.12
N TYR A 388 29.63 3.67 13.52
CA TYR A 388 29.48 5.11 13.67
C TYR A 388 29.77 5.81 12.34
N PHE A 389 29.37 7.08 12.25
CA PHE A 389 29.79 7.99 11.19
C PHE A 389 30.19 9.32 11.79
N ILE A 390 30.90 10.12 11.00
CA ILE A 390 31.37 11.45 11.40
C ILE A 390 30.57 12.48 10.60
N HIS A 391 30.00 13.45 11.30
CA HIS A 391 29.30 14.60 10.71
C HIS A 391 29.53 15.81 11.62
N ASP A 392 29.90 16.94 11.04
CA ASP A 392 30.27 18.17 11.76
C ASP A 392 31.27 17.94 12.90
N GLU A 393 32.33 17.16 12.61
CA GLU A 393 33.38 16.77 13.57
C GLU A 393 32.91 15.95 14.78
N LEU A 394 31.64 15.54 14.83
CA LEU A 394 31.05 14.71 15.89
C LEU A 394 30.86 13.27 15.41
N PHE A 395 31.04 12.33 16.34
CA PHE A 395 30.83 10.90 16.15
C PHE A 395 29.40 10.52 16.52
N TYR A 396 28.64 9.97 15.57
CA TYR A 396 27.27 9.51 15.77
C TYR A 396 27.19 7.98 15.66
N PRO A 397 26.55 7.28 16.63
CA PRO A 397 26.31 5.84 16.50
C PRO A 397 25.25 5.57 15.41
N LEU A 398 25.46 4.53 14.60
CA LEU A 398 24.57 4.12 13.51
C LEU A 398 23.62 3.01 13.94
N PRO A 399 22.29 3.17 13.76
CA PRO A 399 21.32 2.14 14.11
C PRO A 399 21.55 0.85 13.32
N GLU A 400 21.14 -0.28 13.91
CA GLU A 400 21.07 -1.53 13.16
C GLU A 400 19.78 -1.57 12.32
N GLY A 401 19.79 -2.30 11.20
CA GLY A 401 18.57 -2.52 10.43
C GLY A 401 17.46 -3.20 11.25
N GLN A 402 17.84 -3.96 12.28
CA GLN A 402 16.91 -4.55 13.24
C GLN A 402 16.20 -3.49 14.09
N ASP A 403 16.84 -2.37 14.43
CA ASP A 403 16.21 -1.26 15.16
C ASP A 403 15.15 -0.61 14.29
N LEU A 404 15.50 -0.29 13.03
CA LEU A 404 14.58 0.30 12.06
C LEU A 404 13.37 -0.61 11.79
N TYR A 405 13.60 -1.92 11.65
CA TYR A 405 12.51 -2.89 11.49
C TYR A 405 11.63 -2.98 12.74
N THR A 406 12.24 -3.00 13.93
CA THR A 406 11.50 -3.10 15.21
C THR A 406 10.62 -1.89 15.42
N LEU A 407 11.16 -0.68 15.19
CA LEU A 407 10.38 0.56 15.20
C LEU A 407 9.32 0.57 14.11
N GLY A 408 9.64 0.05 12.92
CA GLY A 408 8.68 -0.16 11.84
C GLY A 408 7.50 -1.06 12.24
N GLN A 409 7.72 -2.10 13.05
CA GLN A 409 6.64 -2.98 13.52
C GLN A 409 5.87 -2.41 14.70
N ILE A 410 6.54 -1.68 15.59
CA ILE A 410 5.92 -1.07 16.77
C ILE A 410 5.06 0.12 16.37
N SER A 411 5.54 0.94 15.43
CA SER A 411 4.76 2.03 14.86
C SER A 411 3.48 1.53 14.17
N LYS A 412 3.47 0.30 13.63
CA LYS A 412 2.23 -0.32 13.12
C LYS A 412 1.20 -0.66 14.21
N ARG A 413 1.67 -0.79 15.44
CA ARG A 413 0.89 -1.19 16.62
C ARG A 413 0.77 -0.05 17.63
N HIS A 414 1.13 1.20 17.27
CA HIS A 414 1.18 2.32 18.22
C HIS A 414 -0.18 2.71 18.81
N LEU A 415 -1.30 2.17 18.29
CA LEU A 415 -2.64 2.27 18.84
C LEU A 415 -3.28 0.88 18.98
N TYR A 416 -3.97 0.64 20.09
CA TYR A 416 -4.83 -0.53 20.27
C TYR A 416 -6.06 -0.51 19.34
N LEU A 417 -6.61 -1.70 19.10
CA LEU A 417 -7.69 -1.91 18.14
C LEU A 417 -8.99 -1.17 18.53
N PRO A 418 -9.46 -1.18 19.80
CA PRO A 418 -10.67 -0.44 20.19
C PRO A 418 -10.58 1.08 19.96
N GLU A 419 -9.45 1.70 20.28
CA GLU A 419 -9.18 3.12 20.14
C GLU A 419 -9.15 3.50 18.66
N ARG A 420 -8.50 2.66 17.83
CA ARG A 420 -8.46 2.86 16.39
C ARG A 420 -9.84 2.70 15.75
N VAL A 421 -10.64 1.72 16.19
CA VAL A 421 -12.04 1.53 15.78
C VAL A 421 -12.86 2.77 16.16
N SER A 422 -12.71 3.27 17.39
CA SER A 422 -13.41 4.46 17.88
C SER A 422 -13.05 5.70 17.06
N LEU A 423 -11.76 5.96 16.83
CA LEU A 423 -11.29 7.08 16.02
C LEU A 423 -11.84 7.02 14.59
N ARG A 424 -11.84 5.84 13.95
CA ARG A 424 -12.36 5.66 12.58
C ARG A 424 -13.88 5.83 12.49
N ILE A 425 -14.63 5.30 13.45
CA ILE A 425 -16.09 5.47 13.50
C ILE A 425 -16.43 6.95 13.76
N ASN A 426 -15.78 7.60 14.72
CA ASN A 426 -15.99 9.02 15.00
C ASN A 426 -15.63 9.89 13.78
N ALA A 427 -14.54 9.58 13.09
CA ALA A 427 -14.16 10.28 11.86
C ALA A 427 -15.21 10.07 10.74
N PHE A 428 -15.67 8.84 10.51
CA PHE A 428 -16.73 8.55 9.54
C PHE A 428 -17.99 9.35 9.84
N ILE A 429 -18.50 9.27 11.08
CA ILE A 429 -19.72 9.97 11.51
C ILE A 429 -19.56 11.49 11.38
N SER A 430 -18.40 12.05 11.75
CA SER A 430 -18.14 13.49 11.60
C SER A 430 -18.15 13.97 10.14
N ARG A 431 -17.79 13.10 9.20
CA ARG A 431 -17.68 13.43 7.76
C ARG A 431 -19.00 13.30 7.01
N VAL A 432 -19.94 12.47 7.47
CA VAL A 432 -21.24 12.26 6.80
C VAL A 432 -22.01 13.57 6.57
N PRO A 433 -22.23 14.46 7.56
CA PRO A 433 -22.92 15.74 7.31
C PRO A 433 -22.16 16.65 6.33
N ARG A 434 -20.82 16.69 6.46
CA ARG A 434 -19.95 17.49 5.60
C ARG A 434 -19.97 17.01 4.15
N PHE A 435 -20.08 15.70 3.92
CA PHE A 435 -20.24 15.14 2.57
C PHE A 435 -21.49 15.72 1.88
N PHE A 436 -22.67 15.62 2.50
CA PHE A 436 -23.91 16.15 1.90
C PHE A 436 -23.85 17.67 1.69
N TYR A 437 -23.33 18.42 2.68
CA TYR A 437 -23.17 19.87 2.54
C TYR A 437 -22.20 20.24 1.41
N LYS A 438 -21.03 19.58 1.33
CA LYS A 438 -20.03 19.82 0.29
C LYS A 438 -20.54 19.40 -1.09
N PHE A 439 -21.22 18.25 -1.20
CA PHE A 439 -21.87 17.80 -2.42
C PHE A 439 -22.88 18.84 -2.92
N TYR A 440 -23.80 19.29 -2.05
CA TYR A 440 -24.77 20.32 -2.38
C TYR A 440 -24.09 21.62 -2.81
N LYS A 441 -23.12 22.12 -2.03
CA LYS A 441 -22.43 23.38 -2.32
C LYS A 441 -21.64 23.33 -3.64
N ILE A 442 -20.94 22.22 -3.91
CA ILE A 442 -20.22 22.04 -5.18
C ILE A 442 -21.19 21.94 -6.34
N MET A 443 -22.28 21.17 -6.23
CA MET A 443 -23.30 21.08 -7.27
C MET A 443 -23.98 22.43 -7.51
N HIS A 444 -24.36 23.14 -6.46
CA HIS A 444 -24.96 24.47 -6.55
C HIS A 444 -24.01 25.47 -7.21
N HIS A 445 -22.73 25.53 -6.77
CA HIS A 445 -21.72 26.37 -7.39
C HIS A 445 -21.48 25.98 -8.85
N PHE A 446 -21.40 24.69 -9.16
CA PHE A 446 -21.28 24.19 -10.52
C PHE A 446 -22.47 24.61 -11.39
N ILE A 447 -23.69 24.49 -10.87
CA ILE A 447 -24.93 24.89 -11.57
C ILE A 447 -24.95 26.42 -11.82
N ILE A 448 -24.56 27.24 -10.86
CA ILE A 448 -24.62 28.70 -11.01
C ILE A 448 -23.44 29.25 -11.83
N HIS A 449 -22.21 28.89 -11.45
CA HIS A 449 -21.01 29.55 -11.97
C HIS A 449 -20.36 28.87 -13.17
N ASN A 450 -20.58 27.57 -13.37
CA ASN A 450 -20.11 26.92 -14.59
C ASN A 450 -21.26 26.78 -15.57
N VAL A 451 -22.37 26.19 -15.14
CA VAL A 451 -23.49 25.83 -16.00
C VAL A 451 -24.26 27.05 -16.50
N MET A 452 -24.78 27.91 -15.60
CA MET A 452 -25.52 29.08 -16.03
C MET A 452 -24.62 30.11 -16.70
N HIS A 453 -23.44 30.40 -16.16
CA HIS A 453 -22.50 31.34 -16.80
C HIS A 453 -22.06 30.86 -18.18
N ASP A 454 -21.79 29.58 -18.37
CA ASP A 454 -21.41 29.05 -19.69
C ASP A 454 -22.58 29.15 -20.69
N PHE A 455 -23.82 29.04 -20.23
CA PHE A 455 -25.02 29.30 -21.04
C PHE A 455 -25.17 30.79 -21.40
N PHE A 456 -25.08 31.70 -20.42
CA PHE A 456 -25.19 33.14 -20.64
C PHE A 456 -24.02 33.71 -21.47
N ASN A 457 -22.80 33.26 -21.22
CA ASN A 457 -21.64 33.64 -22.01
C ASN A 457 -21.82 33.23 -23.47
N HIS A 458 -22.37 32.04 -23.75
CA HIS A 458 -22.66 31.61 -25.12
C HIS A 458 -23.67 32.54 -25.83
N ILE A 459 -24.70 32.98 -25.12
CA ILE A 459 -25.70 33.94 -25.64
C ILE A 459 -25.03 35.28 -25.96
N HIS A 460 -24.08 35.76 -25.15
CA HIS A 460 -23.52 37.10 -25.27
C HIS A 460 -22.15 37.20 -25.99
N ASP A 461 -21.51 36.08 -26.33
CA ASP A 461 -20.11 36.00 -26.82
C ASP A 461 -19.78 36.84 -28.08
N THR A 462 -20.79 37.21 -28.88
CA THR A 462 -20.66 38.04 -30.10
C THR A 462 -21.08 39.49 -29.93
N HIS A 463 -21.66 39.84 -28.78
CA HIS A 463 -22.29 41.15 -28.55
C HIS A 463 -21.56 41.99 -27.51
N ILE A 464 -20.73 41.36 -26.66
CA ILE A 464 -19.94 42.05 -25.65
C ILE A 464 -18.46 41.88 -26.00
N PRO A 465 -17.65 42.97 -26.09
CA PRO A 465 -16.23 42.85 -26.33
C PRO A 465 -15.58 42.05 -25.17
N LYS A 466 -14.73 41.08 -25.52
CA LYS A 466 -14.03 40.24 -24.55
C LYS A 466 -13.22 41.12 -23.59
N GLN A 467 -13.71 41.30 -22.37
CA GLN A 467 -12.89 41.79 -21.28
C GLN A 467 -11.92 40.66 -20.88
N ASP A 468 -10.65 40.81 -21.26
CA ASP A 468 -9.52 39.94 -20.89
C ASP A 468 -9.22 39.90 -19.36
N ASN A 469 -10.13 40.39 -18.51
CA ASN A 469 -9.93 40.46 -17.06
C ASN A 469 -10.47 39.25 -16.28
N PHE A 470 -11.10 38.27 -16.94
CA PHE A 470 -11.73 37.14 -16.24
C PHE A 470 -10.75 36.11 -15.66
N GLU A 471 -9.51 36.04 -16.14
CA GLU A 471 -8.48 35.18 -15.52
C GLU A 471 -7.98 35.74 -14.18
N LYS A 472 -8.05 37.06 -13.96
CA LYS A 472 -7.69 37.68 -12.68
C LYS A 472 -8.77 37.50 -11.59
N GLU A 473 -10.03 37.28 -11.97
CA GLU A 473 -11.11 37.06 -10.99
C GLU A 473 -11.26 35.60 -10.55
N LYS A 474 -10.96 34.62 -11.41
CA LYS A 474 -10.95 33.20 -11.00
C LYS A 474 -9.89 32.88 -9.95
N HIS A 475 -8.75 33.58 -9.98
CA HIS A 475 -7.75 33.48 -8.92
C HIS A 475 -8.16 34.19 -7.62
N LYS A 476 -9.09 35.16 -7.66
CA LYS A 476 -9.61 35.86 -6.47
C LYS A 476 -10.84 35.19 -5.83
N GLN A 477 -11.55 34.32 -6.53
CA GLN A 477 -12.77 33.70 -6.00
C GLN A 477 -12.56 32.35 -5.28
N TYR A 478 -11.42 31.69 -5.50
CA TYR A 478 -11.06 30.48 -4.74
C TYR A 478 -10.50 30.76 -3.33
N THR A 479 -10.21 32.01 -3.00
CA THR A 479 -9.60 32.42 -1.72
C THR A 479 -10.60 32.79 -0.62
N LYS A 480 -11.92 32.63 -0.84
CA LYS A 480 -12.94 33.00 0.15
C LYS A 480 -13.70 31.82 0.75
N VAL A 481 -13.01 30.89 1.41
CA VAL A 481 -13.54 30.20 2.61
C VAL A 481 -12.39 29.72 3.49
N ARG A 482 -11.84 30.59 4.35
CA ARG A 482 -11.13 30.18 5.57
C ARG A 482 -10.94 31.32 6.58
N ASN A 483 -11.95 32.17 6.74
CA ASN A 483 -11.85 33.35 7.60
C ASN A 483 -11.52 33.00 9.06
N SER A 484 -11.96 31.87 9.62
CA SER A 484 -11.65 31.55 11.03
C SER A 484 -10.17 31.26 11.27
N LEU A 485 -9.51 30.56 10.34
CA LEU A 485 -8.09 30.21 10.45
C LEU A 485 -7.19 31.38 10.03
N ILE A 486 -7.58 32.10 8.96
CA ILE A 486 -6.85 33.29 8.48
C ILE A 486 -6.91 34.40 9.54
N LEU A 487 -8.09 34.71 10.10
CA LEU A 487 -8.20 35.68 11.18
C LEU A 487 -7.43 35.23 12.43
N ALA A 488 -7.42 33.93 12.76
CA ALA A 488 -6.64 33.42 13.88
C ALA A 488 -5.12 33.53 13.66
N LEU A 489 -4.65 33.40 12.41
CA LEU A 489 -3.23 33.51 12.05
C LEU A 489 -2.78 34.97 11.86
N GLU A 490 -3.63 35.84 11.31
CA GLU A 490 -3.45 37.30 11.24
C GLU A 490 -3.43 37.90 12.65
N ASN A 491 -4.38 37.54 13.52
CA ASN A 491 -4.43 38.03 14.91
C ASN A 491 -3.25 37.54 15.76
N LYS A 492 -2.57 36.46 15.36
CA LYS A 492 -1.36 35.95 16.00
C LYS A 492 -0.06 36.50 15.38
N GLY A 493 -0.15 37.38 14.38
CA GLY A 493 1.00 38.02 13.72
C GLY A 493 1.83 37.09 12.83
N LEU A 494 1.26 35.97 12.39
CA LEU A 494 1.97 34.97 11.57
C LEU A 494 1.80 35.20 10.07
N LEU A 495 0.74 35.90 9.68
CA LEU A 495 0.52 36.39 8.33
C LEU A 495 0.82 37.89 8.32
N ALA A 496 1.58 38.37 7.33
CA ALA A 496 1.65 39.80 7.09
C ALA A 496 0.23 40.34 6.81
N ASN A 497 -0.06 41.59 7.18
CA ASN A 497 -1.40 42.18 7.00
C ASN A 497 -1.91 41.97 5.56
N GLY A 498 -2.94 41.14 5.39
CA GLY A 498 -3.54 40.82 4.09
C GLY A 498 -2.88 39.69 3.27
N GLN A 499 -1.87 38.99 3.82
CA GLN A 499 -1.27 37.80 3.20
C GLN A 499 -2.19 36.59 3.39
N THR A 500 -2.51 35.89 2.31
CA THR A 500 -3.32 34.66 2.39
C THR A 500 -2.51 33.48 2.94
N LEU A 501 -3.18 32.51 3.54
CA LEU A 501 -2.53 31.28 4.02
C LEU A 501 -1.79 30.56 2.88
N GLU A 502 -2.36 30.58 1.67
CA GLU A 502 -1.74 30.00 0.49
C GLU A 502 -0.46 30.74 0.07
N GLU A 503 -0.43 32.08 0.14
CA GLU A 503 0.75 32.88 -0.14
C GLU A 503 1.85 32.69 0.90
N PHE A 504 1.48 32.59 2.18
CA PHE A 504 2.43 32.27 3.25
C PHE A 504 3.05 30.88 3.06
N ILE A 505 2.22 29.85 2.82
CA ILE A 505 2.70 28.50 2.54
C ILE A 505 3.62 28.51 1.31
N LYS A 506 3.26 29.27 0.26
CA LYS A 506 4.06 29.39 -0.97
C LYS A 506 5.42 30.02 -0.72
N GLU A 507 5.47 31.10 0.04
CA GLU A 507 6.72 31.77 0.43
C GLU A 507 7.61 30.86 1.28
N GLN A 508 7.01 30.12 2.22
CA GLN A 508 7.75 29.17 3.06
C GLN A 508 8.30 27.98 2.26
N ILE A 509 7.53 27.47 1.28
CA ILE A 509 7.99 26.39 0.40
C ILE A 509 9.10 26.87 -0.52
N SER A 510 8.94 28.03 -1.17
CA SER A 510 9.95 28.57 -2.10
C SER A 510 11.28 28.86 -1.40
N ASN A 511 11.24 29.20 -0.11
CA ASN A 511 12.43 29.45 0.70
C ASN A 511 13.02 28.19 1.36
N SER A 512 12.38 27.03 1.21
CA SER A 512 12.82 25.78 1.84
C SER A 512 13.87 25.05 0.97
N PRO A 513 14.89 24.40 1.57
CA PRO A 513 15.88 23.62 0.84
C PRO A 513 15.37 22.23 0.41
N TYR A 514 14.08 21.94 0.60
CA TYR A 514 13.49 20.62 0.41
C TYR A 514 12.79 20.52 -0.94
N VAL A 515 13.17 19.52 -1.73
CA VAL A 515 12.50 19.19 -3.00
C VAL A 515 11.78 17.87 -2.82
N ILE A 516 10.46 17.86 -3.04
CA ILE A 516 9.69 16.61 -2.96
C ILE A 516 10.03 15.74 -4.16
N ALA A 517 10.53 14.52 -3.92
CA ALA A 517 10.86 13.58 -4.98
C ALA A 517 9.57 13.02 -5.60
N ARG A 518 9.09 13.63 -6.68
CA ARG A 518 7.87 13.24 -7.40
C ARG A 518 8.01 13.45 -8.91
N PRO A 519 7.21 12.78 -9.74
CA PRO A 519 7.23 13.06 -11.18
C PRO A 519 6.76 14.48 -11.44
N ASN A 520 7.23 15.08 -12.52
CA ASN A 520 6.87 16.44 -12.92
C ASN A 520 5.43 16.49 -13.44
N HIS A 521 5.04 15.44 -14.16
CA HIS A 521 3.72 15.33 -14.76
C HIS A 521 2.93 14.20 -14.10
N PRO A 522 1.64 14.42 -13.78
CA PRO A 522 0.78 13.34 -13.32
C PRO A 522 0.51 12.35 -14.47
N PRO A 523 0.03 11.13 -14.18
CA PRO A 523 -0.51 10.26 -15.21
C PRO A 523 -1.63 10.99 -15.96
N SER A 524 -1.77 10.73 -17.26
CA SER A 524 -2.86 11.33 -18.03
C SER A 524 -4.22 10.96 -17.41
N PRO A 525 -5.16 11.92 -17.32
CA PRO A 525 -6.52 11.65 -16.86
C PRO A 525 -7.20 10.63 -17.77
N PRO A 526 -8.33 10.02 -17.35
CA PRO A 526 -9.11 9.17 -18.22
C PRO A 526 -9.48 9.90 -19.52
N THR A 527 -9.46 9.17 -20.65
CA THR A 527 -9.71 9.76 -21.97
C THR A 527 -11.14 10.29 -22.11
N TYR A 528 -12.11 9.59 -21.52
CA TYR A 528 -13.52 9.97 -21.59
C TYR A 528 -14.18 9.95 -20.21
N ASP A 529 -14.98 10.99 -19.95
CA ASP A 529 -15.84 11.08 -18.77
C ASP A 529 -17.24 10.49 -18.97
N ASN A 530 -17.55 10.01 -20.19
CA ASN A 530 -18.87 9.50 -20.49
C ASN A 530 -19.15 8.17 -19.75
N PRO A 531 -20.41 7.89 -19.40
CA PRO A 531 -20.76 6.68 -18.65
C PRO A 531 -20.45 5.39 -19.42
N PHE A 532 -20.54 5.40 -20.76
CA PHE A 532 -20.30 4.20 -21.59
C PHE A 532 -18.84 3.72 -21.55
N HIS A 533 -17.84 4.59 -21.72
CA HIS A 533 -16.43 4.21 -21.60
C HIS A 533 -16.06 3.85 -20.16
N ARG A 534 -16.69 4.52 -19.17
CA ARG A 534 -16.51 4.18 -17.76
C ARG A 534 -17.05 2.79 -17.43
N ILE A 535 -18.23 2.42 -17.95
CA ILE A 535 -18.79 1.05 -17.82
C ILE A 535 -17.84 0.03 -18.45
N LEU A 536 -17.27 0.34 -19.61
CA LEU A 536 -16.27 -0.53 -20.24
C LEU A 536 -15.04 -0.74 -19.34
N GLY A 537 -14.56 0.32 -18.69
CA GLY A 537 -13.51 0.24 -17.66
C GLY A 537 -13.90 -0.64 -16.47
N ILE A 538 -15.14 -0.56 -15.99
CA ILE A 538 -15.67 -1.42 -14.91
C ILE A 538 -15.71 -2.89 -15.36
N ILE A 539 -16.21 -3.17 -16.57
CA ILE A 539 -16.25 -4.51 -17.15
C ILE A 539 -14.83 -5.08 -17.26
N ARG A 540 -13.88 -4.31 -17.78
CA ARG A 540 -12.47 -4.72 -17.85
C ARG A 540 -11.87 -4.97 -16.49
N HIS A 541 -12.18 -4.14 -15.49
CA HIS A 541 -11.68 -4.34 -14.14
C HIS A 541 -12.25 -5.63 -13.52
N ILE A 542 -13.54 -5.92 -13.73
CA ILE A 542 -14.15 -7.20 -13.32
C ILE A 542 -13.49 -8.37 -14.06
N ALA A 543 -13.39 -8.30 -15.39
CA ALA A 543 -12.77 -9.33 -16.21
C ALA A 543 -11.30 -9.58 -15.82
N SER A 544 -10.56 -8.52 -15.51
CA SER A 544 -9.15 -8.60 -15.12
C SER A 544 -8.94 -9.42 -13.86
N PHE A 545 -9.90 -9.43 -12.92
CA PHE A 545 -9.79 -10.31 -11.75
C PHE A 545 -9.77 -11.79 -12.15
N PHE A 546 -10.60 -12.18 -13.12
CA PHE A 546 -10.65 -13.56 -13.61
C PHE A 546 -9.41 -13.93 -14.44
N ILE A 547 -8.97 -12.99 -15.28
CA ILE A 547 -7.87 -13.17 -16.21
C ILE A 547 -6.54 -13.18 -15.49
N ASP A 548 -6.28 -12.23 -14.60
CA ASP A 548 -5.01 -12.10 -13.89
C ASP A 548 -4.66 -13.36 -13.10
N VAL A 549 -5.67 -13.82 -12.38
CA VAL A 549 -5.63 -15.05 -11.60
C VAL A 549 -5.26 -16.26 -12.47
N SER A 550 -5.88 -16.35 -13.65
CA SER A 550 -5.76 -17.48 -14.55
C SER A 550 -4.44 -17.44 -15.34
N GLU A 551 -3.96 -16.25 -15.72
CA GLU A 551 -2.70 -16.07 -16.44
C GLU A 551 -1.47 -16.19 -15.54
N GLN A 552 -1.56 -15.79 -14.27
CA GLN A 552 -0.46 -15.97 -13.31
C GLN A 552 -0.13 -17.45 -13.10
N ASN A 553 -1.14 -18.32 -13.16
CA ASN A 553 -0.96 -19.76 -13.06
C ASN A 553 -1.78 -20.45 -14.17
N PRO A 554 -1.26 -20.54 -15.41
CA PRO A 554 -2.03 -21.04 -16.55
C PRO A 554 -2.60 -22.44 -16.35
N LEU A 555 -1.92 -23.31 -15.59
CA LEU A 555 -2.42 -24.64 -15.28
C LEU A 555 -3.69 -24.58 -14.41
N ILE A 556 -3.68 -23.76 -13.35
CA ILE A 556 -4.86 -23.55 -12.48
C ILE A 556 -5.94 -22.79 -13.25
N GLY A 557 -5.57 -21.81 -14.07
CA GLY A 557 -6.50 -21.07 -14.93
C GLY A 557 -7.25 -21.97 -15.91
N THR A 558 -6.55 -22.88 -16.59
CA THR A 558 -7.17 -23.84 -17.51
C THR A 558 -8.10 -24.80 -16.78
N LEU A 559 -7.71 -25.28 -15.59
CA LEU A 559 -8.58 -26.12 -14.75
C LEU A 559 -9.81 -25.34 -14.27
N ALA A 560 -9.65 -24.08 -13.87
CA ALA A 560 -10.74 -23.23 -13.41
C ALA A 560 -11.72 -22.92 -14.55
N LEU A 561 -11.22 -22.72 -15.77
CA LEU A 561 -12.06 -22.54 -16.96
C LEU A 561 -12.80 -23.82 -17.34
N ALA A 562 -12.15 -24.97 -17.26
CA ALA A 562 -12.82 -26.26 -17.45
C ALA A 562 -13.90 -26.50 -16.39
N ALA A 563 -13.63 -26.14 -15.12
CA ALA A 563 -14.58 -26.24 -14.02
C ALA A 563 -15.75 -25.25 -14.16
N TYR A 564 -15.48 -24.03 -14.65
CA TYR A 564 -16.49 -23.03 -15.00
C TYR A 564 -17.41 -23.57 -16.12
N ALA A 565 -16.83 -24.08 -17.21
CA ALA A 565 -17.58 -24.68 -18.31
C ALA A 565 -18.40 -25.91 -17.86
N TYR A 566 -17.84 -26.73 -16.96
CA TYR A 566 -18.54 -27.86 -16.35
C TYR A 566 -19.73 -27.40 -15.49
N GLY A 567 -19.55 -26.40 -14.61
CA GLY A 567 -20.63 -25.87 -13.76
C GLY A 567 -21.78 -25.29 -14.57
N GLY A 568 -21.46 -24.50 -15.60
CA GLY A 568 -22.46 -23.91 -16.48
C GLY A 568 -23.13 -24.95 -17.38
N GLY A 569 -22.35 -25.89 -17.93
CA GLY A 569 -22.85 -27.00 -18.73
C GLY A 569 -23.74 -27.96 -17.95
N ALA A 570 -23.46 -28.18 -16.66
CA ALA A 570 -24.27 -29.02 -15.80
C ALA A 570 -25.69 -28.48 -15.59
N VAL A 571 -25.87 -27.15 -15.66
CA VAL A 571 -27.18 -26.50 -15.49
C VAL A 571 -27.85 -26.20 -16.83
N LEU A 572 -27.11 -25.62 -17.80
CA LEU A 572 -27.69 -25.17 -19.07
C LEU A 572 -27.87 -26.29 -20.10
N ALA A 573 -26.99 -27.29 -20.12
CA ALA A 573 -26.97 -28.32 -21.15
C ALA A 573 -26.45 -29.68 -20.62
N PRO A 574 -27.11 -30.28 -19.60
CA PRO A 574 -26.61 -31.46 -18.91
C PRO A 574 -26.43 -32.69 -19.83
N GLU A 575 -27.32 -32.89 -20.80
CA GLU A 575 -27.23 -34.02 -21.73
C GLU A 575 -26.05 -33.91 -22.72
N LEU A 576 -25.73 -32.69 -23.15
CA LEU A 576 -24.58 -32.44 -24.01
C LEU A 576 -23.28 -32.63 -23.22
N LEU A 577 -23.22 -32.13 -21.99
CA LEU A 577 -22.08 -32.36 -21.09
C LEU A 577 -21.90 -33.84 -20.79
N LYS A 578 -22.98 -34.56 -20.48
CA LYS A 578 -22.98 -36.02 -20.26
C LYS A 578 -22.42 -36.75 -21.48
N SER A 579 -22.88 -36.43 -22.68
CA SER A 579 -22.36 -37.02 -23.94
C SER A 579 -20.85 -36.83 -24.09
N ILE A 580 -20.35 -35.60 -23.83
CA ILE A 580 -18.91 -35.30 -23.89
C ILE A 580 -18.13 -36.11 -22.84
N LEU A 581 -18.60 -36.13 -21.59
CA LEU A 581 -17.92 -36.83 -20.50
C LEU A 581 -17.90 -38.35 -20.70
N THR A 582 -18.96 -38.94 -21.26
CA THR A 582 -18.99 -40.37 -21.60
C THR A 582 -17.98 -40.70 -22.70
N LYS A 583 -17.84 -39.83 -23.72
CA LYS A 583 -16.81 -39.98 -24.76
C LYS A 583 -15.38 -39.87 -24.20
N LEU A 584 -15.19 -39.04 -23.16
CA LEU A 584 -13.92 -38.88 -22.46
C LEU A 584 -13.69 -39.92 -21.35
N GLN A 585 -14.62 -40.87 -21.15
CA GLN A 585 -14.60 -41.89 -20.09
C GLN A 585 -14.58 -41.33 -18.65
N LEU A 586 -15.00 -40.08 -18.44
CA LEU A 586 -15.00 -39.38 -17.14
C LEU A 586 -16.29 -39.62 -16.35
N HIS A 587 -16.61 -40.90 -16.09
CA HIS A 587 -17.86 -41.31 -15.46
C HIS A 587 -18.10 -40.70 -14.07
N GLY A 588 -17.03 -40.43 -13.30
CA GLY A 588 -17.13 -39.75 -12.00
C GLY A 588 -17.68 -38.32 -12.08
N LEU A 589 -17.38 -37.59 -13.17
CA LEU A 589 -17.91 -36.24 -13.39
C LEU A 589 -19.38 -36.27 -13.83
N ILE A 590 -19.88 -37.38 -14.36
CA ILE A 590 -21.31 -37.53 -14.70
C ILE A 590 -22.14 -37.60 -13.43
N ALA A 591 -21.67 -38.35 -12.42
CA ALA A 591 -22.32 -38.43 -11.11
C ALA A 591 -22.35 -37.08 -10.36
N GLY A 592 -21.46 -36.15 -10.71
CA GLY A 592 -21.39 -34.80 -10.13
C GLY A 592 -22.40 -33.80 -10.69
N ILE A 593 -23.10 -34.11 -11.81
CA ILE A 593 -24.03 -33.16 -12.45
C ILE A 593 -25.22 -32.86 -11.54
N GLU A 594 -25.87 -33.88 -10.99
CA GLU A 594 -27.04 -33.70 -10.12
C GLU A 594 -26.71 -32.96 -8.80
N PRO A 595 -25.63 -33.29 -8.06
CA PRO A 595 -25.18 -32.48 -6.93
C PRO A 595 -24.89 -31.02 -7.31
N THR A 596 -24.30 -30.78 -8.49
CA THR A 596 -24.01 -29.41 -8.98
C THR A 596 -25.31 -28.62 -9.18
N GLN A 597 -26.32 -29.23 -9.81
CA GLN A 597 -27.63 -28.61 -10.01
C GLN A 597 -28.32 -28.30 -8.67
N LYS A 598 -28.27 -29.24 -7.72
CA LYS A 598 -28.83 -29.06 -6.36
C LYS A 598 -28.12 -27.92 -5.61
N LEU A 599 -26.80 -27.83 -5.70
CA LEU A 599 -26.03 -26.72 -5.13
C LEU A 599 -26.38 -25.38 -5.78
N ALA A 600 -26.50 -25.36 -7.11
CA ALA A 600 -26.88 -24.17 -7.87
C ALA A 600 -28.26 -23.66 -7.45
N HIS A 601 -29.23 -24.57 -7.36
CA HIS A 601 -30.61 -24.28 -6.97
C HIS A 601 -30.73 -23.79 -5.51
N TRP A 602 -29.82 -24.21 -4.63
CA TRP A 602 -29.73 -23.69 -3.27
C TRP A 602 -29.23 -22.23 -3.24
N MET A 603 -28.40 -21.82 -4.20
CA MET A 603 -27.80 -20.48 -4.26
C MET A 603 -28.65 -19.46 -5.03
N SER A 604 -29.45 -19.92 -5.99
CA SER A 604 -30.28 -19.09 -6.86
C SER A 604 -31.45 -19.89 -7.44
N HIS A 605 -32.51 -19.23 -7.90
CA HIS A 605 -33.72 -19.91 -8.40
C HIS A 605 -33.98 -19.76 -9.91
N GLY A 606 -33.16 -19.00 -10.64
CA GLY A 606 -33.27 -18.87 -12.11
C GLY A 606 -32.22 -19.69 -12.85
N THR A 607 -32.57 -20.41 -13.91
CA THR A 607 -31.64 -21.32 -14.63
C THR A 607 -30.32 -20.69 -15.09
N ILE A 608 -30.36 -19.45 -15.61
CA ILE A 608 -29.15 -18.71 -16.01
C ILE A 608 -28.34 -18.30 -14.76
N SER A 609 -29.02 -17.84 -13.70
CA SER A 609 -28.38 -17.44 -12.45
C SER A 609 -27.79 -18.63 -11.67
N GLU A 610 -28.45 -19.80 -11.73
CA GLU A 610 -27.99 -21.08 -11.20
C GLU A 610 -26.73 -21.51 -11.94
N ALA A 611 -26.74 -21.45 -13.27
CA ALA A 611 -25.58 -21.77 -14.09
C ALA A 611 -24.39 -20.86 -13.79
N ILE A 612 -24.61 -19.55 -13.68
CA ILE A 612 -23.57 -18.57 -13.31
C ILE A 612 -23.06 -18.86 -11.89
N SER A 613 -23.94 -19.12 -10.93
CA SER A 613 -23.58 -19.40 -9.54
C SER A 613 -22.76 -20.68 -9.40
N ALA A 614 -23.16 -21.77 -10.06
CA ALA A 614 -22.40 -23.02 -10.09
C ALA A 614 -21.04 -22.84 -10.76
N SER A 615 -21.00 -22.18 -11.93
CA SER A 615 -19.77 -21.91 -12.67
C SER A 615 -18.79 -21.07 -11.84
N MET A 616 -19.31 -20.02 -11.19
CA MET A 616 -18.53 -19.12 -10.35
C MET A 616 -18.01 -19.84 -9.10
N THR A 617 -18.83 -20.67 -8.46
CA THR A 617 -18.45 -21.43 -7.26
C THR A 617 -17.33 -22.42 -7.57
N TYR A 618 -17.42 -23.13 -8.70
CA TYR A 618 -16.37 -24.04 -9.13
C TYR A 618 -15.11 -23.34 -9.60
N TRP A 619 -15.23 -22.21 -10.28
CA TRP A 619 -14.07 -21.40 -10.63
C TRP A 619 -13.36 -20.88 -9.36
N GLN A 620 -14.12 -20.34 -8.40
CA GLN A 620 -13.60 -19.83 -7.13
C GLN A 620 -12.98 -20.95 -6.29
N SER A 621 -13.58 -22.15 -6.25
CA SER A 621 -13.06 -23.27 -5.47
C SER A 621 -11.75 -23.81 -6.04
N VAL A 622 -11.64 -23.94 -7.37
CA VAL A 622 -10.38 -24.33 -8.03
C VAL A 622 -9.31 -23.26 -7.83
N HIS A 623 -9.69 -21.98 -7.89
CA HIS A 623 -8.74 -20.91 -7.68
C HIS A 623 -8.27 -20.80 -6.23
N ALA A 624 -9.20 -20.82 -5.28
CA ALA A 624 -8.92 -20.82 -3.85
C ALA A 624 -8.07 -22.05 -3.50
N GLY A 625 -8.41 -23.23 -4.00
CA GLY A 625 -7.64 -24.47 -3.86
C GLY A 625 -6.23 -24.39 -4.45
N GLY A 626 -6.06 -23.71 -5.59
CA GLY A 626 -4.77 -23.53 -6.26
C GLY A 626 -3.84 -22.51 -5.61
N ASN A 627 -4.36 -21.63 -4.75
CA ASN A 627 -3.60 -20.55 -4.09
C ASN A 627 -4.04 -20.34 -2.63
N LEU A 628 -4.26 -21.45 -1.90
CA LEU A 628 -4.82 -21.44 -0.54
C LEU A 628 -4.00 -20.55 0.41
N ASP A 629 -2.67 -20.56 0.31
CA ASP A 629 -1.79 -19.74 1.14
C ASP A 629 -2.02 -18.24 0.93
N LYS A 630 -2.07 -17.76 -0.32
CA LYS A 630 -2.32 -16.34 -0.60
C LYS A 630 -3.72 -15.94 -0.14
N PHE A 631 -4.72 -16.78 -0.44
CA PHE A 631 -6.11 -16.53 -0.06
C PHE A 631 -6.27 -16.40 1.46
N PHE A 632 -5.79 -17.39 2.24
CA PHE A 632 -5.91 -17.35 3.70
C PHE A 632 -5.08 -16.23 4.32
N VAL A 633 -3.86 -15.98 3.83
CA VAL A 633 -3.01 -14.90 4.35
C VAL A 633 -3.65 -13.54 4.09
N GLU A 634 -4.14 -13.27 2.87
CA GLU A 634 -4.76 -11.99 2.52
C GLU A 634 -6.10 -11.79 3.24
N ALA A 635 -6.97 -12.81 3.26
CA ALA A 635 -8.25 -12.73 3.96
C ALA A 635 -8.07 -12.50 5.47
N PHE A 636 -7.15 -13.22 6.11
CA PHE A 636 -6.85 -13.05 7.52
C PHE A 636 -6.21 -11.68 7.80
N ASN A 637 -5.29 -11.22 6.95
CA ASN A 637 -4.69 -9.90 7.09
C ASN A 637 -5.75 -8.80 6.98
N ILE A 638 -6.63 -8.86 5.98
CA ILE A 638 -7.73 -7.88 5.81
C ILE A 638 -8.60 -7.84 7.08
N LEU A 639 -9.10 -9.00 7.53
CA LEU A 639 -9.93 -9.10 8.74
C LEU A 639 -9.22 -8.60 10.02
N LYS A 640 -7.91 -8.88 10.17
CA LYS A 640 -7.09 -8.44 11.29
C LYS A 640 -6.71 -6.96 11.19
N GLU A 641 -6.62 -6.41 9.99
CA GLU A 641 -6.03 -5.09 9.74
C GLU A 641 -7.04 -3.96 9.94
N ASP A 642 -8.26 -4.10 9.42
CA ASP A 642 -9.26 -3.03 9.42
C ASP A 642 -10.70 -3.54 9.64
N PRO A 643 -11.00 -4.19 10.79
CA PRO A 643 -12.31 -4.80 11.04
C PRO A 643 -13.46 -3.79 11.04
N ALA A 644 -13.22 -2.54 11.46
CA ALA A 644 -14.23 -1.47 11.43
C ALA A 644 -14.59 -1.07 10.00
N GLU A 645 -13.59 -0.92 9.13
CA GLU A 645 -13.79 -0.54 7.73
C GLU A 645 -14.54 -1.65 6.99
N ILE A 646 -14.15 -2.91 7.20
CA ILE A 646 -14.86 -4.07 6.64
C ILE A 646 -16.30 -4.12 7.15
N ALA A 647 -16.54 -3.87 8.43
CA ALA A 647 -17.88 -3.83 8.98
C ALA A 647 -18.74 -2.71 8.35
N ILE A 648 -18.17 -1.51 8.18
CA ILE A 648 -18.86 -0.39 7.52
C ILE A 648 -19.15 -0.74 6.06
N ILE A 649 -18.14 -1.20 5.30
CA ILE A 649 -18.31 -1.59 3.89
C ILE A 649 -19.33 -2.72 3.75
N ALA A 650 -19.28 -3.75 4.60
CA ALA A 650 -20.23 -4.86 4.58
C ALA A 650 -21.65 -4.37 4.89
N SER A 651 -21.82 -3.46 5.85
CA SER A 651 -23.13 -2.87 6.16
C SER A 651 -23.68 -2.05 4.99
N LEU A 652 -22.83 -1.26 4.33
CA LEU A 652 -23.19 -0.48 3.14
C LEU A 652 -23.51 -1.40 1.95
N ALA A 653 -22.74 -2.48 1.77
CA ALA A 653 -22.94 -3.48 0.74
C ALA A 653 -24.27 -4.21 0.91
N LEU A 654 -24.58 -4.66 2.12
CA LEU A 654 -25.87 -5.29 2.43
C LEU A 654 -27.03 -4.31 2.21
N GLY A 655 -26.89 -3.06 2.66
CA GLY A 655 -27.90 -2.02 2.46
C GLY A 655 -28.15 -1.70 0.98
N LEU A 656 -27.09 -1.59 0.17
CA LEU A 656 -27.19 -1.36 -1.27
C LEU A 656 -27.73 -2.56 -2.02
N GLY A 657 -27.26 -3.77 -1.70
CA GLY A 657 -27.73 -5.01 -2.32
C GLY A 657 -29.23 -5.19 -2.08
N TYR A 658 -29.68 -4.97 -0.85
CA TYR A 658 -31.11 -4.94 -0.52
C TYR A 658 -31.88 -3.82 -1.25
N GLY A 659 -31.31 -2.62 -1.34
CA GLY A 659 -31.92 -1.51 -2.08
C GLY A 659 -32.10 -1.82 -3.57
N LEU A 660 -31.08 -2.41 -4.22
CA LEU A 660 -31.12 -2.78 -5.64
C LEU A 660 -32.18 -3.85 -5.92
N THR A 661 -32.33 -4.85 -5.05
CA THR A 661 -33.37 -5.88 -5.22
C THR A 661 -34.77 -5.37 -4.97
N LYS A 662 -34.95 -4.29 -4.19
CA LYS A 662 -36.22 -3.56 -4.08
C LYS A 662 -36.52 -2.69 -5.30
N VAL A 663 -35.51 -2.06 -5.90
CA VAL A 663 -35.66 -1.21 -7.09
C VAL A 663 -35.87 -2.03 -8.37
N ILE A 664 -35.30 -3.23 -8.45
CA ILE A 664 -35.43 -4.15 -9.59
C ILE A 664 -36.12 -5.44 -9.12
N PRO A 665 -37.47 -5.50 -9.14
CA PRO A 665 -38.22 -6.64 -8.62
C PRO A 665 -37.91 -7.97 -9.33
N SER A 666 -37.50 -7.94 -10.61
CA SER A 666 -37.06 -9.13 -11.34
C SER A 666 -35.79 -9.74 -10.73
N LEU A 667 -34.82 -8.91 -10.37
CA LEU A 667 -33.60 -9.32 -9.68
C LEU A 667 -33.92 -9.90 -8.29
N GLY A 668 -34.86 -9.28 -7.57
CA GLY A 668 -35.33 -9.79 -6.28
C GLY A 668 -35.97 -11.18 -6.38
N ARG A 669 -36.73 -11.47 -7.45
CA ARG A 669 -37.32 -12.80 -7.69
C ARG A 669 -36.27 -13.84 -8.08
N GLU A 670 -35.26 -13.46 -8.85
CA GLU A 670 -34.17 -14.37 -9.22
C GLU A 670 -33.31 -14.82 -8.01
N MET A 671 -33.19 -13.95 -7.00
CA MET A 671 -32.32 -14.16 -5.84
C MET A 671 -32.97 -14.89 -4.65
N GLY A 672 -34.30 -15.06 -4.64
CA GLY A 672 -35.02 -15.79 -3.59
C GLY A 672 -35.21 -15.03 -2.27
N ASP A 673 -35.78 -15.72 -1.28
CA ASP A 673 -36.34 -15.11 -0.08
C ASP A 673 -35.29 -14.71 0.99
N PHE A 674 -34.08 -15.30 1.01
CA PHE A 674 -33.05 -15.02 2.03
C PHE A 674 -31.57 -15.04 1.55
N PRO A 675 -31.11 -14.09 0.72
CA PRO A 675 -29.77 -14.18 0.17
C PRO A 675 -28.83 -13.09 0.72
N TYR A 676 -28.54 -13.10 2.03
CA TYR A 676 -27.60 -12.13 2.63
C TYR A 676 -26.22 -12.14 1.94
N THR A 677 -25.76 -13.31 1.52
CA THR A 677 -24.54 -13.49 0.73
C THR A 677 -24.65 -12.85 -0.65
N ASN A 678 -25.81 -12.96 -1.32
CA ASN A 678 -25.98 -12.38 -2.65
C ASN A 678 -26.20 -10.85 -2.57
N TYR A 679 -26.81 -10.33 -1.50
CA TYR A 679 -26.88 -8.89 -1.24
C TYR A 679 -25.49 -8.30 -1.00
N ALA A 680 -24.67 -8.95 -0.17
CA ALA A 680 -23.29 -8.55 0.05
C ALA A 680 -22.46 -8.63 -1.24
N ALA A 681 -22.69 -9.64 -2.10
CA ALA A 681 -22.00 -9.78 -3.38
C ALA A 681 -22.43 -8.70 -4.39
N LEU A 682 -23.73 -8.42 -4.54
CA LEU A 682 -24.26 -7.36 -5.40
C LEU A 682 -23.79 -5.97 -4.97
N GLY A 683 -23.89 -5.70 -3.66
CA GLY A 683 -23.59 -4.40 -3.10
C GLY A 683 -22.13 -4.20 -2.73
N GLY A 684 -21.29 -5.24 -2.73
CA GLY A 684 -19.91 -5.21 -2.21
C GLY A 684 -19.06 -4.08 -2.77
N LYS A 685 -19.06 -3.92 -4.11
CA LYS A 685 -18.33 -2.84 -4.78
C LYS A 685 -18.99 -1.47 -4.57
N GLY A 686 -20.31 -1.42 -4.53
CA GLY A 686 -21.04 -0.19 -4.25
C GLY A 686 -20.82 0.31 -2.82
N GLY A 687 -20.76 -0.60 -1.85
CA GLY A 687 -20.51 -0.29 -0.44
C GLY A 687 -19.10 0.25 -0.22
N ALA A 688 -18.10 -0.34 -0.88
CA ALA A 688 -16.73 0.17 -0.90
C ALA A 688 -16.64 1.56 -1.57
N ALA A 689 -17.32 1.75 -2.71
CA ALA A 689 -17.36 3.05 -3.39
C ALA A 689 -18.01 4.13 -2.53
N ILE A 690 -19.16 3.84 -1.89
CA ILE A 690 -19.82 4.80 -0.99
C ILE A 690 -18.92 5.15 0.19
N TYR A 691 -18.29 4.15 0.82
CA TYR A 691 -17.34 4.39 1.91
C TYR A 691 -16.23 5.37 1.48
N ASP A 692 -15.63 5.12 0.31
CA ASP A 692 -14.56 5.97 -0.22
C ASP A 692 -15.04 7.40 -0.49
N THR A 693 -16.22 7.57 -1.11
CA THR A 693 -16.81 8.91 -1.35
C THR A 693 -17.12 9.70 -0.08
N ILE A 694 -17.53 9.04 1.00
CA ILE A 694 -17.80 9.70 2.29
C ILE A 694 -16.48 10.08 2.97
N MET A 695 -15.48 9.21 2.91
CA MET A 695 -14.19 9.44 3.55
C MET A 695 -13.35 10.47 2.80
N HIS A 696 -13.39 10.50 1.47
CA HIS A 696 -12.58 11.36 0.62
C HIS A 696 -13.47 12.22 -0.30
N PRO A 697 -14.29 13.15 0.24
CA PRO A 697 -15.28 13.85 -0.56
C PRO A 697 -14.61 14.71 -1.64
N GLY A 698 -14.71 14.29 -2.91
CA GLY A 698 -13.98 14.85 -4.06
C GLY A 698 -14.77 14.84 -5.37
N ASP A 699 -14.07 14.82 -6.51
CA ASP A 699 -14.67 14.56 -7.84
C ASP A 699 -15.01 13.08 -8.01
N ASP A 700 -15.90 12.63 -7.14
CA ASP A 700 -16.28 11.24 -7.00
C ASP A 700 -17.18 10.78 -8.16
N TRP A 701 -17.34 9.47 -8.35
CA TRP A 701 -18.16 8.89 -9.42
C TRP A 701 -19.58 9.49 -9.46
N LEU A 702 -20.22 9.67 -8.30
CA LEU A 702 -21.56 10.24 -8.20
C LEU A 702 -21.59 11.71 -8.65
N LEU A 703 -20.67 12.52 -8.12
CA LEU A 703 -20.57 13.95 -8.45
C LEU A 703 -20.23 14.15 -9.94
N GLY A 704 -19.28 13.37 -10.45
CA GLY A 704 -18.91 13.37 -11.87
C GLY A 704 -20.08 13.02 -12.78
N THR A 705 -20.90 12.03 -12.40
CA THR A 705 -22.10 11.65 -13.16
C THR A 705 -23.15 12.76 -13.15
N CYS A 706 -23.41 13.39 -12.01
CA CYS A 706 -24.32 14.54 -11.91
C CYS A 706 -23.81 15.74 -12.73
N LYS A 707 -22.52 16.08 -12.64
CA LYS A 707 -21.90 17.13 -13.46
C LYS A 707 -22.03 16.84 -14.96
N TRP A 708 -21.80 15.60 -15.38
CA TRP A 708 -21.95 15.17 -16.78
C TRP A 708 -23.39 15.32 -17.29
N LEU A 709 -24.38 14.89 -16.49
CA LEU A 709 -25.80 15.09 -16.81
C LEU A 709 -26.12 16.58 -16.96
N CYS A 710 -25.74 17.42 -16.00
CA CYS A 710 -25.96 18.87 -16.07
C CYS A 710 -25.30 19.50 -17.30
N LYS A 711 -24.03 19.19 -17.61
CA LYS A 711 -23.35 19.64 -18.83
C LYS A 711 -24.11 19.26 -20.09
N SER A 712 -24.62 18.03 -20.15
CA SER A 712 -25.36 17.52 -21.30
C SER A 712 -26.68 18.28 -21.49
N PHE A 713 -27.43 18.52 -20.41
CA PHE A 713 -28.66 19.33 -20.46
C PHE A 713 -28.42 20.76 -20.95
N ILE A 714 -27.34 21.42 -20.51
CA ILE A 714 -27.02 22.79 -20.95
C ILE A 714 -26.58 22.82 -22.39
N THR A 715 -25.77 21.84 -22.81
CA THR A 715 -25.34 21.75 -24.20
C THR A 715 -26.55 21.63 -25.11
N LEU A 716 -27.56 20.86 -24.69
CA LEU A 716 -28.86 20.77 -25.36
C LEU A 716 -29.63 22.11 -25.31
N GLY A 717 -29.61 22.81 -24.18
CA GLY A 717 -30.15 24.16 -24.05
C GLY A 717 -29.47 25.18 -24.98
N LYS A 718 -28.14 25.14 -25.14
CA LYS A 718 -27.37 26.01 -26.05
C LYS A 718 -27.72 25.77 -27.51
N LEU A 719 -28.04 24.53 -27.86
CA LEU A 719 -28.44 24.18 -29.23
C LEU A 719 -29.88 24.60 -29.53
N CYS A 720 -30.81 24.32 -28.62
CA CYS A 720 -32.24 24.45 -28.90
C CYS A 720 -32.85 25.78 -28.44
N ILE A 721 -32.35 26.37 -27.35
CA ILE A 721 -33.01 27.46 -26.62
C ILE A 721 -32.23 28.77 -26.72
N ALA A 722 -30.89 28.73 -26.76
CA ALA A 722 -30.06 29.93 -26.80
C ALA A 722 -30.36 30.89 -27.99
N PRO A 723 -30.63 30.42 -29.23
CA PRO A 723 -30.98 31.32 -30.34
C PRO A 723 -32.22 32.18 -30.07
N PHE A 724 -33.21 31.62 -29.38
CA PHE A 724 -34.44 32.33 -29.00
C PHE A 724 -34.19 33.39 -27.93
N PHE A 725 -33.35 33.08 -26.93
CA PHE A 725 -32.94 34.06 -25.92
C PHE A 725 -32.06 35.17 -26.51
N GLU A 726 -31.14 34.84 -27.41
CA GLU A 726 -30.32 35.83 -28.11
C GLU A 726 -31.18 36.74 -29.00
N GLY A 727 -32.19 36.16 -29.67
CA GLY A 727 -33.20 36.91 -30.42
C GLY A 727 -34.06 37.84 -29.55
N TYR A 728 -34.36 37.43 -28.31
CA TYR A 728 -35.07 38.28 -27.34
C TYR A 728 -34.21 39.49 -26.90
N TYR A 729 -32.91 39.30 -26.67
CA TYR A 729 -32.02 40.38 -26.21
C TYR A 729 -31.53 41.31 -27.32
N TYR A 730 -31.28 40.81 -28.54
CA TYR A 730 -30.61 41.57 -29.61
C TYR A 730 -31.41 41.62 -30.93
N GLY A 731 -32.67 41.18 -30.95
CA GLY A 731 -33.55 41.22 -32.12
C GLY A 731 -33.32 40.08 -33.12
N PHE A 732 -34.10 40.08 -34.22
CA PHE A 732 -34.14 38.95 -35.15
C PHE A 732 -32.86 38.82 -36.01
N SER A 733 -32.38 39.92 -36.61
CA SER A 733 -31.22 39.90 -37.51
C SER A 733 -29.89 39.74 -36.76
N ASP A 734 -29.68 40.54 -35.71
CA ASP A 734 -28.41 40.56 -34.98
C ASP A 734 -28.38 39.55 -33.82
N GLY A 735 -29.52 39.13 -33.27
CA GLY A 735 -29.60 38.12 -32.21
C GLY A 735 -29.90 36.72 -32.71
N PHE A 736 -31.12 36.48 -33.23
CA PHE A 736 -31.59 35.12 -33.56
C PHE A 736 -30.75 34.43 -34.65
N ILE A 737 -30.47 35.12 -35.76
CA ILE A 737 -29.67 34.55 -36.88
C ILE A 737 -28.22 34.28 -36.45
N ARG A 738 -27.59 35.19 -35.70
CA ARG A 738 -26.22 34.99 -35.19
C ARG A 738 -26.16 33.89 -34.13
N GLY A 739 -27.14 33.84 -33.23
CA GLY A 739 -27.30 32.75 -32.28
C GLY A 739 -27.47 31.39 -32.95
N TRP A 740 -28.26 31.32 -34.03
CA TRP A 740 -28.40 30.11 -34.84
C TRP A 740 -27.08 29.67 -35.50
N GLN A 741 -26.29 30.62 -36.01
CA GLN A 741 -24.96 30.32 -36.57
C GLN A 741 -23.99 29.81 -35.50
N LYS A 742 -24.01 30.37 -34.29
CA LYS A 742 -23.23 29.88 -33.14
C LYS A 742 -23.64 28.46 -32.75
N SER A 743 -24.95 28.21 -32.61
CA SER A 743 -25.48 26.88 -32.31
C SER A 743 -25.12 25.89 -33.41
N GLY A 744 -25.08 26.31 -34.68
CA GLY A 744 -24.59 25.48 -35.80
C GLY A 744 -23.11 25.10 -35.69
N LEU A 745 -22.24 26.04 -35.29
CA LEU A 745 -20.82 25.78 -35.09
C LEU A 745 -20.57 24.88 -33.86
N LEU A 746 -21.34 25.08 -32.79
CA LEU A 746 -21.37 24.21 -31.61
C LEU A 746 -21.86 22.80 -31.97
N ALA A 747 -22.95 22.68 -32.75
CA ALA A 747 -23.48 21.42 -33.25
C ALA A 747 -22.46 20.65 -34.09
N ARG A 748 -21.69 21.34 -34.95
CA ARG A 748 -20.60 20.74 -35.73
C ARG A 748 -19.46 20.21 -34.86
N ASN A 749 -19.10 20.92 -33.80
CA ASN A 749 -18.07 20.45 -32.86
C ASN A 749 -18.56 19.28 -32.02
N ILE A 750 -19.82 19.30 -31.56
CA ILE A 750 -20.42 18.21 -30.80
C ILE A 750 -20.61 16.97 -31.68
N SER A 751 -21.07 17.12 -32.93
CA SER A 751 -21.22 15.99 -33.84
C SER A 751 -19.87 15.35 -34.14
N LYS A 752 -18.82 16.15 -34.34
CA LYS A 752 -17.43 15.68 -34.45
C LYS A 752 -16.99 14.92 -33.20
N GLN A 753 -17.17 15.49 -32.01
CA GLN A 753 -16.82 14.84 -30.74
C GLN A 753 -17.59 13.54 -30.53
N THR A 754 -18.91 13.53 -30.79
CA THR A 754 -19.78 12.36 -30.65
C THR A 754 -19.38 11.26 -31.61
N PHE A 755 -19.12 11.58 -32.87
CA PHE A 755 -18.64 10.63 -33.86
C PHE A 755 -17.31 10.01 -33.43
N VAL A 756 -16.34 10.83 -32.99
CA VAL A 756 -15.06 10.33 -32.48
C VAL A 756 -15.23 9.47 -31.25
N THR A 757 -16.06 9.87 -30.29
CA THR A 757 -16.33 9.08 -29.08
C THR A 757 -16.99 7.74 -29.41
N CYS A 758 -17.93 7.70 -30.38
CA CYS A 758 -18.52 6.45 -30.83
C CYS A 758 -17.51 5.56 -31.57
N ALA A 759 -16.68 6.15 -32.44
CA ALA A 759 -15.63 5.42 -33.14
C ALA A 759 -14.58 4.86 -32.18
N ASP A 760 -14.13 5.65 -31.20
CA ASP A 760 -13.23 5.17 -30.14
C ASP A 760 -13.88 4.09 -29.29
N PHE A 761 -15.16 4.22 -28.97
CA PHE A 761 -15.88 3.19 -28.21
C PHE A 761 -15.87 1.85 -28.94
N VAL A 762 -16.11 1.84 -30.25
CA VAL A 762 -16.04 0.64 -31.09
C VAL A 762 -14.60 0.08 -31.09
N LEU A 763 -13.58 0.92 -31.26
CA LEU A 763 -12.18 0.50 -31.21
C LEU A 763 -11.79 -0.06 -29.82
N ALA A 764 -12.23 0.58 -28.75
CA ALA A 764 -12.04 0.12 -27.38
C ALA A 764 -12.73 -1.23 -27.15
N LEU A 765 -13.95 -1.41 -27.68
CA LEU A 765 -14.66 -2.67 -27.61
C LEU A 765 -13.92 -3.78 -28.39
N LEU A 766 -13.31 -3.45 -29.53
CA LEU A 766 -12.47 -4.38 -30.32
C LEU A 766 -11.19 -4.81 -29.58
N THR A 767 -10.65 -4.00 -28.66
CA THR A 767 -9.51 -4.45 -27.84
C THR A 767 -9.90 -5.50 -26.79
N ILE A 768 -11.17 -5.58 -26.38
CA ILE A 768 -11.63 -6.59 -25.39
C ILE A 768 -11.42 -8.03 -25.87
N PRO A 769 -11.86 -8.43 -27.07
CA PRO A 769 -11.61 -9.78 -27.55
C PRO A 769 -10.12 -10.08 -27.75
N ILE A 770 -9.30 -9.07 -28.07
CA ILE A 770 -7.86 -9.21 -28.37
C ILE A 770 -7.00 -9.26 -27.10
N ILE A 771 -7.43 -8.64 -26.01
CA ILE A 771 -6.68 -8.63 -24.75
C ILE A 771 -7.26 -9.66 -23.82
N GLU A 772 -8.52 -9.50 -23.43
CA GLU A 772 -9.16 -10.27 -22.37
C GLU A 772 -9.65 -11.65 -22.82
N VAL A 773 -10.36 -11.73 -23.96
CA VAL A 773 -10.95 -13.01 -24.41
C VAL A 773 -9.88 -13.95 -24.94
N SER A 774 -8.94 -13.45 -25.76
CA SER A 774 -7.83 -14.29 -26.23
C SER A 774 -6.92 -14.76 -25.09
N ALA A 775 -6.70 -13.93 -24.07
CA ALA A 775 -5.98 -14.33 -22.87
C ALA A 775 -6.68 -15.53 -22.20
N LEU A 776 -7.97 -15.40 -21.94
CA LEU A 776 -8.73 -16.41 -21.20
C LEU A 776 -8.96 -17.72 -21.99
N PHE A 777 -9.27 -17.63 -23.28
CA PHE A 777 -9.71 -18.80 -24.08
C PHE A 777 -8.65 -19.39 -24.99
N VAL A 778 -7.57 -18.67 -25.29
CA VAL A 778 -6.49 -19.17 -26.15
C VAL A 778 -5.20 -19.32 -25.36
N HIS A 779 -4.72 -18.22 -24.77
CA HIS A 779 -3.43 -18.17 -24.09
C HIS A 779 -3.36 -19.06 -22.85
N VAL A 780 -4.33 -18.91 -21.93
CA VAL A 780 -4.39 -19.68 -20.68
C VAL A 780 -4.50 -21.18 -20.98
N PRO A 781 -5.45 -21.67 -21.80
CA PRO A 781 -5.55 -23.08 -22.19
C PRO A 781 -4.28 -23.61 -22.84
N PHE A 782 -3.72 -22.89 -23.82
CA PHE A 782 -2.49 -23.29 -24.50
C PHE A 782 -1.33 -23.42 -23.52
N ARG A 783 -1.08 -22.39 -22.69
CA ARG A 783 -0.02 -22.43 -21.68
C ARG A 783 -0.27 -23.46 -20.58
N GLY A 784 -1.53 -23.68 -20.17
CA GLY A 784 -1.88 -24.65 -19.15
C GLY A 784 -1.64 -26.09 -19.60
N ILE A 785 -2.08 -26.44 -20.81
CA ILE A 785 -1.87 -27.77 -21.41
C ILE A 785 -0.38 -28.01 -21.67
N THR A 786 0.31 -27.04 -22.25
CA THR A 786 1.76 -27.16 -22.52
C THR A 786 2.57 -27.23 -21.23
N ASN A 787 2.19 -26.48 -20.18
CA ASN A 787 2.80 -26.61 -18.85
C ASN A 787 2.54 -27.97 -18.21
N LEU A 788 1.33 -28.53 -18.34
CA LEU A 788 1.04 -29.87 -17.84
C LEU A 788 1.92 -30.90 -18.54
N LEU A 789 1.98 -30.88 -19.87
CA LEU A 789 2.80 -31.78 -20.68
C LEU A 789 4.30 -31.64 -20.37
N THR A 790 4.82 -30.41 -20.35
CA THR A 790 6.25 -30.18 -20.09
C THR A 790 6.64 -30.56 -18.68
N LYS A 791 5.78 -30.33 -17.68
CA LYS A 791 6.02 -30.77 -16.29
C LYS A 791 5.95 -32.28 -16.13
N THR A 792 5.01 -32.96 -16.77
CA THR A 792 4.96 -34.44 -16.71
C THR A 792 6.20 -35.04 -17.36
N LEU A 793 6.62 -34.53 -18.52
CA LEU A 793 7.88 -34.93 -19.16
C LEU A 793 9.09 -34.61 -18.28
N ALA A 794 9.12 -33.46 -17.61
CA ALA A 794 10.23 -33.10 -16.73
C ALA A 794 10.31 -33.94 -15.45
N ILE A 795 9.17 -34.30 -14.86
CA ILE A 795 9.07 -35.23 -13.72
C ILE A 795 9.58 -36.60 -14.12
N LEU A 796 9.14 -37.10 -15.28
CA LEU A 796 9.63 -38.35 -15.86
C LEU A 796 11.10 -38.26 -16.29
N GLY A 797 11.64 -37.05 -16.49
CA GLY A 797 13.04 -36.85 -16.86
C GLY A 797 14.02 -36.81 -15.70
N ASN A 798 13.55 -36.47 -14.49
CA ASN A 798 14.37 -36.31 -13.29
C ASN A 798 13.68 -36.96 -12.07
N ILE A 799 13.60 -38.29 -12.09
CA ILE A 799 12.99 -39.08 -11.02
C ILE A 799 13.90 -39.13 -9.78
N SER A 800 15.23 -39.14 -9.98
CA SER A 800 16.21 -39.14 -8.89
C SER A 800 16.09 -37.89 -8.02
N ASP A 801 15.93 -36.71 -8.63
CA ASP A 801 15.69 -35.42 -7.96
C ASP A 801 14.50 -35.49 -6.97
N ILE A 802 13.44 -36.22 -7.32
CA ILE A 802 12.27 -36.42 -6.46
C ILE A 802 12.61 -37.33 -5.28
N GLY A 803 13.37 -38.39 -5.53
CA GLY A 803 13.91 -39.28 -4.49
C GLY A 803 14.82 -38.53 -3.51
N GLU A 804 15.72 -37.69 -4.02
CA GLU A 804 16.59 -36.84 -3.20
C GLU A 804 15.80 -35.84 -2.35
N LEU A 805 14.73 -35.24 -2.89
CA LEU A 805 13.88 -34.32 -2.12
C LEU A 805 13.15 -35.05 -0.98
N LEU A 806 12.67 -36.27 -1.22
CA LEU A 806 12.07 -37.10 -0.18
C LEU A 806 13.11 -37.46 0.89
N LEU A 807 14.32 -37.87 0.49
CA LEU A 807 15.42 -38.12 1.43
C LEU A 807 15.79 -36.88 2.24
N PHE A 808 15.86 -35.71 1.60
CA PHE A 808 16.07 -34.43 2.28
C PHE A 808 14.95 -34.12 3.29
N PHE A 809 13.68 -34.36 2.92
CA PHE A 809 12.55 -34.17 3.83
C PHE A 809 12.55 -35.18 4.99
N SER A 810 13.06 -36.39 4.78
CA SER A 810 13.18 -37.41 5.82
C SER A 810 14.26 -37.07 6.86
N THR A 811 15.33 -36.41 6.43
CA THR A 811 16.47 -35.99 7.27
C THR A 811 16.24 -34.66 7.99
N ARG A 812 15.04 -34.07 7.88
CA ARG A 812 14.64 -32.86 8.61
C ARG A 812 14.99 -32.98 10.11
N PRO A 813 15.39 -31.88 10.79
CA PRO A 813 15.71 -31.95 12.22
C PRO A 813 14.54 -32.51 13.04
N ARG A 814 14.82 -33.31 14.08
CA ARG A 814 13.78 -33.86 14.97
C ARG A 814 12.88 -32.73 15.46
N SER A 815 11.56 -32.92 15.36
CA SER A 815 10.62 -31.97 15.95
C SER A 815 10.98 -31.82 17.44
N HIS A 816 11.08 -30.58 17.92
CA HIS A 816 11.24 -30.35 19.36
C HIS A 816 10.06 -31.03 20.06
N ASN A 817 10.27 -31.58 21.27
CA ASN A 817 9.22 -32.25 22.01
C ASN A 817 7.98 -31.35 22.14
N LEU A 818 6.99 -31.56 21.25
CA LEU A 818 5.81 -30.69 21.10
C LEU A 818 4.93 -30.75 22.34
N ILE A 819 5.01 -31.87 23.06
CA ILE A 819 4.32 -32.17 24.31
C ILE A 819 4.98 -31.42 25.47
N ALA A 820 6.32 -31.38 25.55
CA ALA A 820 7.04 -30.69 26.63
C ALA A 820 6.74 -29.18 26.69
N ASN A 821 6.37 -28.58 25.56
CA ASN A 821 5.98 -27.18 25.47
C ASN A 821 4.46 -26.96 25.58
N PHE A 822 3.67 -27.99 25.92
CA PHE A 822 2.24 -27.82 26.17
C PHE A 822 2.05 -27.16 27.54
N ARG A 823 1.26 -26.10 27.56
CA ARG A 823 0.81 -25.41 28.76
C ARG A 823 -0.68 -25.18 28.58
N LEU A 824 -1.44 -25.39 29.66
CA LEU A 824 -2.83 -24.98 29.71
C LEU A 824 -2.92 -23.47 29.43
N SER A 825 -4.00 -23.04 28.82
CA SER A 825 -4.21 -21.62 28.49
C SER A 825 -4.08 -20.73 29.75
N PRO A 826 -3.27 -19.67 29.76
CA PRO A 826 -3.18 -18.76 30.91
C PRO A 826 -4.47 -17.95 31.13
N LEU A 827 -5.49 -18.11 30.26
CA LEU A 827 -6.80 -17.49 30.38
C LEU A 827 -7.76 -18.22 31.33
N TYR A 828 -7.35 -19.36 31.89
CA TYR A 828 -8.10 -20.04 32.95
C TYR A 828 -8.24 -19.14 34.17
N GLY A 829 -9.44 -19.16 34.76
CA GLY A 829 -9.75 -18.38 35.95
C GLY A 829 -10.92 -17.43 35.75
N PHE A 830 -11.35 -16.84 36.86
CA PHE A 830 -12.44 -15.88 36.93
C PHE A 830 -11.87 -14.48 37.10
N THR A 831 -12.42 -13.52 36.35
CA THR A 831 -12.07 -12.10 36.53
C THR A 831 -13.20 -11.40 37.28
N TRP A 832 -12.81 -10.46 38.16
CA TRP A 832 -13.75 -9.72 38.98
C TRP A 832 -14.76 -8.94 38.12
N PRO A 833 -16.09 -9.13 38.28
CA PRO A 833 -17.09 -8.55 37.38
C PRO A 833 -17.39 -7.07 37.68
N PHE A 834 -17.04 -6.59 38.88
CA PHE A 834 -17.37 -5.24 39.33
C PHE A 834 -16.30 -4.23 38.96
N GLY A 835 -16.73 -3.05 38.55
CA GLY A 835 -15.85 -1.91 38.27
C GLY A 835 -16.63 -0.60 38.26
N HIS A 836 -15.91 0.50 38.08
CA HIS A 836 -16.53 1.82 37.92
C HIS A 836 -16.59 2.17 36.43
N PHE A 837 -17.80 2.22 35.87
CA PHE A 837 -18.04 2.36 34.42
C PHE A 837 -18.79 3.65 34.04
N SER A 838 -19.43 4.32 35.00
CA SER A 838 -20.14 5.57 34.77
C SER A 838 -20.15 6.40 36.04
N ASN A 839 -20.00 7.73 35.88
CA ASN A 839 -20.15 8.68 36.98
C ASN A 839 -21.61 8.79 37.46
N HIS A 840 -22.58 8.38 36.65
CA HIS A 840 -23.98 8.27 37.05
C HIS A 840 -24.20 6.97 37.84
N GLN A 841 -24.57 7.09 39.11
CA GLN A 841 -24.74 5.96 40.02
C GLN A 841 -25.71 4.89 39.49
N ALA A 842 -26.90 5.28 39.00
CA ALA A 842 -27.89 4.33 38.48
C ALA A 842 -27.39 3.55 37.25
N LEU A 843 -26.72 4.23 36.31
CA LEU A 843 -26.11 3.60 35.14
C LEU A 843 -24.95 2.67 35.54
N ASN A 844 -24.11 3.09 36.48
CA ASN A 844 -23.03 2.27 36.99
C ASN A 844 -23.56 1.00 37.68
N LEU A 845 -24.65 1.12 38.43
CA LEU A 845 -25.32 0.00 39.11
C LEU A 845 -25.98 -0.94 38.10
N CYS A 846 -26.63 -0.41 37.07
CA CYS A 846 -27.21 -1.20 35.97
C CYS A 846 -26.12 -1.96 35.19
N ILE A 847 -25.03 -1.29 34.81
CA ILE A 847 -23.89 -1.92 34.11
C ILE A 847 -23.26 -3.01 34.99
N ASN A 848 -23.01 -2.73 36.26
CA ASN A 848 -22.50 -3.72 37.20
C ASN A 848 -23.48 -4.88 37.40
N GLY A 849 -24.79 -4.64 37.42
CA GLY A 849 -25.82 -5.67 37.52
C GLY A 849 -25.88 -6.59 36.29
N VAL A 850 -25.88 -6.02 35.08
CA VAL A 850 -25.81 -6.79 33.83
C VAL A 850 -24.51 -7.60 33.76
N ARG A 851 -23.39 -7.02 34.18
CA ARG A 851 -22.10 -7.73 34.24
C ARG A 851 -22.08 -8.83 35.29
N ALA A 852 -22.67 -8.62 36.46
CA ALA A 852 -22.77 -9.63 37.51
C ALA A 852 -23.61 -10.84 37.08
N LEU A 853 -24.64 -10.65 36.25
CA LEU A 853 -25.44 -11.75 35.70
C LEU A 853 -24.79 -12.41 34.48
N GLY A 854 -24.25 -11.62 33.55
CA GLY A 854 -23.75 -12.13 32.27
C GLY A 854 -22.31 -12.65 32.29
N ILE A 855 -21.40 -11.95 32.98
CA ILE A 855 -19.96 -12.28 32.95
C ILE A 855 -19.65 -13.63 33.63
N PRO A 856 -20.20 -13.96 34.81
CA PRO A 856 -19.95 -15.27 35.42
C PRO A 856 -20.41 -16.42 34.55
N LEU A 857 -21.61 -16.33 33.95
CA LEU A 857 -22.12 -17.34 33.00
C LEU A 857 -21.18 -17.53 31.81
N LEU A 858 -20.72 -16.42 31.22
CA LEU A 858 -19.82 -16.45 30.07
C LEU A 858 -18.42 -16.95 30.44
N GLN A 859 -17.91 -16.59 31.62
CA GLN A 859 -16.65 -17.11 32.16
C GLN A 859 -16.73 -18.60 32.53
N LEU A 860 -17.90 -19.07 32.97
CA LEU A 860 -18.16 -20.46 33.29
C LEU A 860 -18.18 -21.30 31.99
N ILE A 861 -18.86 -20.83 30.95
CA ILE A 861 -18.80 -21.42 29.59
C ILE A 861 -17.37 -21.41 29.04
N LYS A 862 -16.65 -20.28 29.20
CA LYS A 862 -15.24 -20.14 28.80
C LYS A 862 -14.36 -21.20 29.49
N ASN A 863 -14.45 -21.32 30.81
CA ASN A 863 -13.58 -22.17 31.62
C ASN A 863 -13.92 -23.67 31.55
N LEU A 864 -15.20 -24.04 31.37
CA LEU A 864 -15.65 -25.45 31.36
C LEU A 864 -15.80 -26.04 29.96
N LEU A 865 -16.15 -25.25 28.94
CA LEU A 865 -16.39 -25.76 27.59
C LEU A 865 -15.33 -25.27 26.61
N VAL A 866 -15.15 -23.95 26.47
CA VAL A 866 -14.35 -23.40 25.37
C VAL A 866 -12.86 -23.68 25.55
N LEU A 867 -12.27 -23.30 26.70
CA LEU A 867 -10.84 -23.48 26.95
C LEU A 867 -10.44 -24.97 27.01
N PRO A 868 -11.17 -25.87 27.71
CA PRO A 868 -10.83 -27.29 27.71
C PRO A 868 -10.91 -27.94 26.33
N LEU A 869 -11.89 -27.56 25.49
CA LEU A 869 -12.00 -28.09 24.13
C LEU A 869 -10.81 -27.63 23.26
N LEU A 870 -10.42 -26.36 23.36
CA LEU A 870 -9.26 -25.82 22.65
C LEU A 870 -7.95 -26.46 23.12
N ASP A 871 -7.79 -26.65 24.43
CA ASP A 871 -6.60 -27.28 25.00
C ASP A 871 -6.53 -28.77 24.66
N LEU A 872 -7.67 -29.49 24.62
CA LEU A 872 -7.76 -30.87 24.14
C LEU A 872 -7.43 -31.00 22.64
N LEU A 873 -7.92 -30.07 21.81
CA LEU A 873 -7.57 -30.01 20.38
C LEU A 873 -6.07 -29.71 20.19
N SER A 874 -5.53 -28.75 20.94
CA SER A 874 -4.10 -28.41 20.93
C SER A 874 -3.23 -29.57 21.40
N PHE A 875 -3.64 -30.26 22.48
CA PHE A 875 -2.94 -31.43 22.99
C PHE A 875 -3.00 -32.60 22.01
N SER A 876 -4.19 -32.94 21.50
CA SER A 876 -4.38 -34.05 20.56
C SER A 876 -3.62 -33.84 19.24
N THR A 877 -3.61 -32.62 18.71
CA THR A 877 -2.83 -32.27 17.51
C THR A 877 -1.32 -32.39 17.77
N ARG A 878 -0.81 -31.92 18.91
CA ARG A 878 0.61 -32.07 19.28
C ARG A 878 1.00 -33.53 19.46
N VAL A 879 0.20 -34.33 20.14
CA VAL A 879 0.41 -35.78 20.31
C VAL A 879 0.40 -36.46 18.95
N GLY A 880 -0.61 -36.17 18.12
CA GLY A 880 -0.71 -36.69 16.75
C GLY A 880 0.51 -36.36 15.89
N LEU A 881 0.96 -35.10 15.90
CA LEU A 881 2.17 -34.69 15.19
C LEU A 881 3.45 -35.36 15.72
N THR A 882 3.53 -35.57 17.04
CA THR A 882 4.68 -36.24 17.68
C THR A 882 4.76 -37.72 17.27
N ILE A 883 3.61 -38.39 17.11
CA ILE A 883 3.53 -39.78 16.64
C ILE A 883 3.75 -39.87 15.13
N LEU A 884 3.19 -38.93 14.35
CA LEU A 884 3.30 -38.92 12.89
C LEU A 884 4.71 -38.55 12.39
N ASP A 885 5.48 -37.75 13.13
CA ASP A 885 6.83 -37.33 12.72
C ASP A 885 7.78 -38.53 12.48
N PRO A 886 7.97 -39.49 13.41
CA PRO A 886 8.82 -40.65 13.15
C PRO A 886 8.27 -41.58 12.06
N ILE A 887 6.95 -41.80 12.01
CA ILE A 887 6.29 -42.66 11.00
C ILE A 887 6.50 -42.09 9.60
N SER A 888 6.22 -40.80 9.42
CA SER A 888 6.39 -40.13 8.13
C SER A 888 7.86 -40.05 7.71
N ARG A 889 8.82 -39.90 8.62
CA ARG A 889 10.25 -39.96 8.29
C ARG A 889 10.64 -41.32 7.75
N LEU A 890 10.21 -42.40 8.42
CA LEU A 890 10.53 -43.75 8.00
C LEU A 890 9.96 -44.02 6.60
N LEU A 891 8.66 -43.74 6.40
CA LEU A 891 7.99 -43.95 5.11
C LEU A 891 8.62 -43.11 3.99
N ILE A 892 8.97 -41.86 4.26
CA ILE A 892 9.54 -40.97 3.25
C ILE A 892 11.00 -41.34 2.97
N TYR A 893 11.76 -41.78 3.97
CA TYR A 893 13.13 -42.25 3.79
C TYR A 893 13.17 -43.52 2.91
N THR A 894 12.32 -44.51 3.22
CA THR A 894 12.26 -45.74 2.43
C THR A 894 11.79 -45.47 1.01
N LEU A 895 10.73 -44.69 0.84
CA LEU A 895 10.23 -44.29 -0.48
C LEU A 895 11.28 -43.49 -1.26
N GLY A 896 11.93 -42.51 -0.62
CA GLY A 896 12.96 -41.69 -1.23
C GLY A 896 14.18 -42.49 -1.67
N SER A 897 14.64 -43.44 -0.85
CA SER A 897 15.76 -44.33 -1.19
C SER A 897 15.44 -45.22 -2.39
N VAL A 898 14.23 -45.79 -2.43
CA VAL A 898 13.80 -46.63 -3.57
C VAL A 898 13.71 -45.80 -4.84
N ILE A 899 13.05 -44.63 -4.78
CA ILE A 899 12.90 -43.73 -5.94
C ILE A 899 14.25 -43.21 -6.42
N CYS A 900 15.20 -42.90 -5.52
CA CYS A 900 16.53 -42.44 -5.91
C CYS A 900 17.31 -43.55 -6.63
N SER A 901 17.31 -44.77 -6.10
CA SER A 901 18.01 -45.91 -6.74
C SER A 901 17.44 -46.23 -8.11
N VAL A 902 16.12 -46.28 -8.26
CA VAL A 902 15.45 -46.51 -9.55
C VAL A 902 15.64 -45.31 -10.49
N GLY A 903 15.52 -44.10 -9.94
CA GLY A 903 15.62 -42.83 -10.65
C GLY A 903 16.99 -42.61 -11.27
N THR A 904 18.09 -42.96 -10.59
CA THR A 904 19.44 -42.81 -11.17
C THR A 904 19.65 -43.64 -12.44
N VAL A 905 19.05 -44.84 -12.52
CA VAL A 905 19.10 -45.68 -13.73
C VAL A 905 18.18 -45.13 -14.82
N TRP A 906 16.99 -44.70 -14.43
CA TRP A 906 16.00 -44.14 -15.35
C TRP A 906 16.47 -42.80 -15.97
N ASP A 907 16.95 -41.87 -15.15
CA ASP A 907 17.35 -40.53 -15.55
C ASP A 907 18.52 -40.56 -16.55
N ASN A 908 19.47 -41.48 -16.35
CA ASN A 908 20.60 -41.70 -17.25
C ASN A 908 20.23 -42.44 -18.55
N SER A 909 19.00 -42.95 -18.68
CA SER A 909 18.52 -43.67 -19.86
C SER A 909 17.34 -42.93 -20.51
N PHE A 910 16.10 -43.36 -20.23
CA PHE A 910 14.89 -42.76 -20.79
C PHE A 910 14.64 -41.34 -20.27
N GLY A 911 15.07 -41.03 -19.05
CA GLY A 911 14.88 -39.71 -18.47
C GLY A 911 15.60 -38.60 -19.23
N LEU A 912 16.76 -38.87 -19.85
CA LEU A 912 17.43 -37.91 -20.74
C LEU A 912 16.54 -37.51 -21.94
N LEU A 913 15.86 -38.48 -22.55
CA LEU A 913 14.93 -38.23 -23.66
C LEU A 913 13.73 -37.39 -23.18
N PHE A 914 13.19 -37.71 -22.00
CA PHE A 914 12.08 -36.94 -21.43
C PHE A 914 12.47 -35.52 -21.02
N ALA A 915 13.65 -35.32 -20.42
CA ALA A 915 14.17 -34.02 -20.02
C ALA A 915 14.52 -33.12 -21.23
N THR A 916 15.14 -33.69 -22.26
CA THR A 916 15.42 -32.97 -23.52
C THR A 916 14.14 -32.66 -24.28
N SER A 917 13.17 -33.58 -24.31
CA SER A 917 11.84 -33.36 -24.90
C SER A 917 11.08 -32.26 -24.15
N ALA A 918 11.16 -32.22 -22.82
CA ALA A 918 10.54 -31.15 -22.02
C ALA A 918 11.12 -29.77 -22.36
N LYS A 919 12.46 -29.67 -22.47
CA LYS A 919 13.13 -28.43 -22.89
C LYS A 919 12.76 -28.04 -24.32
N GLY A 920 12.81 -28.99 -25.26
CA GLY A 920 12.43 -28.79 -26.66
C GLY A 920 10.98 -28.33 -26.80
N ALA A 921 10.05 -29.03 -26.17
CA ALA A 921 8.63 -28.65 -26.14
C ALA A 921 8.44 -27.24 -25.56
N THR A 922 9.14 -26.90 -24.46
CA THR A 922 9.07 -25.56 -23.87
C THR A 922 9.58 -24.49 -24.84
N THR A 923 10.71 -24.71 -25.52
CA THR A 923 11.24 -23.75 -26.51
C THR A 923 10.29 -23.54 -27.69
N ILE A 924 9.72 -24.62 -28.23
CA ILE A 924 8.75 -24.54 -29.34
C ILE A 924 7.48 -23.82 -28.89
N CYS A 925 6.95 -24.15 -27.71
CA CYS A 925 5.75 -23.51 -27.19
C CYS A 925 5.97 -22.01 -26.92
N ASN A 926 7.13 -21.62 -26.38
CA ASN A 926 7.50 -20.22 -26.21
C ASN A 926 7.61 -19.51 -27.57
N TRP A 927 8.17 -20.17 -28.58
CA TRP A 927 8.23 -19.61 -29.93
C TRP A 927 6.83 -19.38 -30.53
N ILE A 928 5.92 -20.35 -30.43
CA ILE A 928 4.53 -20.21 -30.91
C ILE A 928 3.83 -19.06 -30.20
N ASP A 929 3.97 -18.99 -28.87
CA ASP A 929 3.36 -17.96 -28.05
C ASP A 929 3.91 -16.56 -28.38
N ASN A 930 5.21 -16.45 -28.63
CA ASN A 930 5.83 -15.20 -29.08
C ASN A 930 5.31 -14.75 -30.44
N GLN A 931 5.10 -15.65 -31.40
CA GLN A 931 4.48 -15.29 -32.68
C GLN A 931 3.05 -14.78 -32.49
N GLY A 932 2.25 -15.46 -31.65
CA GLY A 932 0.91 -15.00 -31.29
C GLY A 932 0.92 -13.63 -30.61
N SER A 933 1.87 -13.40 -29.71
CA SER A 933 2.06 -12.14 -29.00
C SER A 933 2.48 -11.00 -29.94
N ILE A 934 3.37 -11.25 -30.91
CA ILE A 934 3.78 -10.25 -31.91
C ILE A 934 2.60 -9.83 -32.78
N LEU A 935 1.80 -10.80 -33.26
CA LEU A 935 0.59 -10.53 -34.04
C LEU A 935 -0.40 -9.70 -33.22
N LYS A 936 -0.70 -10.14 -32.00
CA LYS A 936 -1.57 -9.44 -31.05
C LYS A 936 -1.11 -8.01 -30.81
N ASN A 937 0.15 -7.81 -30.46
CA ASN A 937 0.70 -6.50 -30.16
C ASN A 937 0.77 -5.59 -31.40
N THR A 938 0.91 -6.15 -32.60
CA THR A 938 0.87 -5.39 -33.85
C THR A 938 -0.53 -4.85 -34.14
N LEU A 939 -1.55 -5.69 -33.97
CA LEU A 939 -2.95 -5.28 -34.09
C LEU A 939 -3.34 -4.26 -33.02
N LEU A 940 -2.96 -4.50 -31.75
CA LEU A 940 -3.22 -3.57 -30.66
C LEU A 940 -2.56 -2.22 -30.86
N SER A 941 -1.29 -2.21 -31.28
CA SER A 941 -0.57 -0.97 -31.61
C SER A 941 -1.22 -0.20 -32.74
N PHE A 942 -1.76 -0.89 -33.75
CA PHE A 942 -2.52 -0.23 -34.81
C PHE A 942 -3.79 0.40 -34.25
N ILE A 943 -4.58 -0.35 -33.47
CA ILE A 943 -5.83 0.14 -32.85
C ILE A 943 -5.55 1.33 -31.94
N GLU A 944 -4.62 1.21 -30.98
CA GLU A 944 -4.29 2.27 -30.03
C GLU A 944 -3.71 3.52 -30.70
N SER A 945 -2.92 3.36 -31.77
CA SER A 945 -2.45 4.50 -32.57
C SER A 945 -3.62 5.24 -33.24
N GLN A 946 -4.61 4.52 -33.81
CA GLN A 946 -5.79 5.16 -34.39
C GLN A 946 -6.65 5.85 -33.33
N ARG A 947 -6.82 5.23 -32.16
CA ARG A 947 -7.53 5.83 -31.01
C ARG A 947 -6.87 7.14 -30.56
N GLY A 948 -5.54 7.17 -30.48
CA GLY A 948 -4.77 8.39 -30.18
C GLY A 948 -4.98 9.50 -31.20
N HIS A 949 -4.92 9.18 -32.50
CA HIS A 949 -5.17 10.15 -33.57
C HIS A 949 -6.60 10.69 -33.57
N LEU A 950 -7.59 9.82 -33.39
CA LEU A 950 -9.01 10.19 -33.30
C LEU A 950 -9.26 11.12 -32.11
N TYR A 951 -8.71 10.77 -30.94
CA TYR A 951 -8.84 11.58 -29.74
C TYR A 951 -8.24 12.98 -29.92
N HIS A 952 -7.00 13.06 -30.40
CA HIS A 952 -6.33 14.32 -30.65
C HIS A 952 -7.10 15.20 -31.65
N TRP A 953 -7.66 14.60 -32.70
CA TRP A 953 -8.44 15.33 -33.70
C TRP A 953 -9.67 16.04 -33.11
N ALA A 954 -10.35 15.46 -32.11
CA ALA A 954 -11.58 16.04 -31.54
C ALA A 954 -11.40 16.75 -30.19
N PHE A 955 -10.44 16.35 -29.37
CA PHE A 955 -10.36 16.75 -27.97
C PHE A 955 -9.06 17.47 -27.57
N ALA A 956 -8.07 17.63 -28.46
CA ALA A 956 -6.77 18.22 -28.09
C ALA A 956 -6.85 19.57 -27.36
N ARG A 957 -7.79 20.45 -27.76
CA ARG A 957 -7.96 21.78 -27.13
C ARG A 957 -8.57 21.71 -25.73
N ASP A 958 -9.45 20.74 -25.49
CA ASP A 958 -10.09 20.54 -24.19
C ASP A 958 -9.14 19.77 -23.26
N ASP A 959 -8.36 18.84 -23.80
CA ASP A 959 -7.39 18.01 -23.08
C ASP A 959 -6.24 18.84 -22.50
N LEU A 960 -5.78 19.87 -23.22
CA LEU A 960 -4.78 20.83 -22.72
C LEU A 960 -5.23 21.57 -21.45
N LYS A 961 -6.53 21.82 -21.29
CA LYS A 961 -7.08 22.51 -20.11
C LYS A 961 -7.19 21.60 -18.89
N LEU A 962 -7.22 20.28 -19.10
CA LEU A 962 -7.35 19.27 -18.05
C LEU A 962 -5.99 18.87 -17.46
N HIS A 963 -4.92 18.96 -18.25
CA HIS A 963 -3.57 18.58 -17.83
C HIS A 963 -2.87 19.72 -17.10
N THR A 964 -2.66 19.56 -15.80
CA THR A 964 -1.86 20.47 -14.98
C THR A 964 -0.51 19.84 -14.66
N ALA A 965 0.55 20.65 -14.64
CA ALA A 965 1.85 20.22 -14.11
C ALA A 965 1.74 20.10 -12.58
N LEU A 966 2.41 19.10 -12.00
CA LEU A 966 2.40 18.93 -10.56
C LEU A 966 3.29 20.01 -9.94
N ASP A 967 2.73 20.87 -9.10
CA ASP A 967 3.49 21.88 -8.32
C ASP A 967 3.62 21.43 -6.86
N ASP A 968 4.75 21.74 -6.19
CA ASP A 968 5.03 21.28 -4.83
C ASP A 968 3.95 21.83 -3.89
N MET A 969 3.38 22.98 -4.23
CA MET A 969 2.16 23.54 -3.63
C MET A 969 1.00 22.56 -3.56
N GLU A 970 0.76 21.78 -4.61
CA GLU A 970 -0.33 20.81 -4.66
C GLU A 970 -0.10 19.66 -3.66
N TYR A 971 1.16 19.31 -3.39
CA TYR A 971 1.50 18.28 -2.39
C TYR A 971 1.05 18.70 -0.99
N TYR A 972 1.29 19.95 -0.59
CA TYR A 972 0.88 20.48 0.72
C TYR A 972 -0.60 20.87 0.77
N ALA A 973 -1.17 21.37 -0.34
CA ALA A 973 -2.58 21.76 -0.40
C ALA A 973 -3.54 20.55 -0.29
N LYS A 974 -3.14 19.39 -0.84
CA LYS A 974 -3.93 18.15 -0.74
C LYS A 974 -4.09 17.67 0.69
N ASP A 975 -3.04 17.81 1.50
CA ASP A 975 -3.06 17.37 2.89
C ASP A 975 -2.20 18.32 3.75
N PRO A 976 -2.82 19.28 4.45
CA PRO A 976 -2.11 20.29 5.24
C PRO A 976 -1.18 19.71 6.30
N ARG A 977 -1.40 18.46 6.77
CA ARG A 977 -0.51 17.82 7.75
C ARG A 977 0.91 17.63 7.21
N ARG A 978 1.09 17.57 5.89
CA ARG A 978 2.40 17.35 5.26
C ARG A 978 3.39 18.47 5.53
N TYR A 979 2.90 19.68 5.82
CA TYR A 979 3.75 20.78 6.25
C TYR A 979 4.41 20.48 7.60
N GLU A 980 3.66 19.87 8.52
CA GLU A 980 4.17 19.48 9.84
C GLU A 980 5.20 18.34 9.77
N LEU A 981 5.13 17.51 8.72
CA LEU A 981 6.04 16.38 8.53
C LEU A 981 7.42 16.79 8.01
N ILE A 982 7.59 18.02 7.52
CA ILE A 982 8.88 18.55 7.08
C ILE A 982 9.57 19.22 8.26
N PRO A 983 10.90 19.07 8.43
CA PRO A 983 11.61 19.76 9.49
C PRO A 983 11.43 21.28 9.40
N HIS A 984 10.79 21.88 10.41
CA HIS A 984 10.57 23.31 10.54
C HIS A 984 10.88 23.75 11.98
N SER A 985 11.16 25.04 12.19
CA SER A 985 11.46 25.56 13.54
C SER A 985 10.19 25.63 14.40
N SER A 986 10.31 25.56 15.74
CA SER A 986 9.16 25.60 16.66
C SER A 986 8.30 26.87 16.56
N SER A 987 8.84 28.01 16.09
CA SER A 987 8.08 29.23 15.82
C SER A 987 7.23 29.16 14.55
N HIS A 988 7.50 28.18 13.67
CA HIS A 988 6.84 27.98 12.39
C HIS A 988 5.93 26.74 12.36
N CYS A 989 5.72 26.06 13.50
CA CYS A 989 4.79 24.92 13.61
C CYS A 989 3.35 25.43 13.61
N LEU A 990 2.68 25.36 12.45
CA LEU A 990 1.32 25.87 12.21
C LEU A 990 0.32 25.28 13.21
N LEU A 991 0.42 23.98 13.52
CA LEU A 991 -0.45 23.33 14.49
C LEU A 991 -0.24 23.88 15.90
N GLN A 992 1.01 24.01 16.34
CA GLN A 992 1.34 24.54 17.66
C GLN A 992 0.88 26.00 17.80
N THR A 993 1.04 26.83 16.76
CA THR A 993 0.54 28.21 16.76
C THR A 993 -0.97 28.30 16.66
N LEU A 994 -1.68 27.39 15.98
CA LEU A 994 -3.14 27.36 15.99
C LEU A 994 -3.70 26.95 17.36
N LEU A 995 -3.04 25.99 18.02
CA LEU A 995 -3.50 25.41 19.29
C LEU A 995 -3.17 26.25 20.51
N ASN A 996 -2.07 27.00 20.51
CA ASN A 996 -1.70 27.87 21.64
C ASN A 996 -2.61 29.11 21.69
N ASN A 997 -3.53 29.16 22.65
CA ASN A 997 -4.34 30.36 22.96
C ASN A 997 -3.61 31.34 23.90
N ASP A 998 -2.48 30.95 24.49
CA ASP A 998 -1.74 31.73 25.48
C ASP A 998 -0.87 32.81 24.84
N SER A 999 -1.54 33.84 24.33
CA SER A 999 -0.89 35.07 23.85
C SER A 999 -0.37 35.97 24.99
N ALA A 1000 -0.57 35.61 26.27
CA ALA A 1000 -0.19 36.46 27.40
C ALA A 1000 1.07 36.02 28.17
N SER A 1001 1.50 34.75 28.12
CA SER A 1001 2.54 34.23 29.03
C SER A 1001 3.93 34.03 28.41
N GLN A 1002 4.08 34.01 27.08
CA GLN A 1002 5.39 33.84 26.44
C GLN A 1002 6.05 35.13 25.94
N ALA A 1003 5.31 36.24 25.82
CA ALA A 1003 5.87 37.53 25.42
C ALA A 1003 6.88 38.11 26.46
N ALA A 1004 6.81 37.65 27.72
CA ALA A 1004 7.69 38.14 28.79
C ALA A 1004 9.06 37.41 28.89
N TYR A 1005 9.30 36.32 28.14
CA TYR A 1005 10.54 35.53 28.26
C TYR A 1005 11.43 35.50 27.00
N LYS A 1006 11.06 36.23 25.93
CA LYS A 1006 11.89 36.32 24.70
C LYS A 1006 12.01 37.76 24.19
N SER A 1007 12.45 38.68 25.05
CA SER A 1007 13.13 39.89 24.58
C SER A 1007 14.64 39.65 24.68
N HIS A 1008 15.26 39.36 23.54
CA HIS A 1008 16.65 39.70 23.14
C HIS A 1008 17.24 38.66 22.19
N SER A 1009 17.08 38.90 20.88
CA SER A 1009 18.13 38.94 19.84
C SER A 1009 17.48 38.66 18.46
N PRO A 1010 17.83 39.40 17.39
CA PRO A 1010 17.34 39.10 16.06
C PRO A 1010 18.06 37.83 15.58
N THR A 1011 17.35 36.71 15.50
CA THR A 1011 17.93 35.44 15.05
C THR A 1011 17.98 35.39 13.52
N SER A 1012 19.18 35.21 12.98
CA SER A 1012 19.52 34.99 11.59
C SER A 1012 18.84 33.75 11.00
N HIS A 1013 18.54 33.77 9.70
CA HIS A 1013 18.01 32.67 8.88
C HIS A 1013 18.91 31.41 8.74
N HIS A 1014 19.89 31.25 9.63
CA HIS A 1014 20.63 30.03 9.83
C HIS A 1014 20.51 29.66 11.31
N GLN A 1015 19.93 28.50 11.59
CA GLN A 1015 19.92 27.95 12.93
C GLN A 1015 21.38 27.66 13.30
N ALA A 1016 21.97 28.46 14.20
CA ALA A 1016 23.12 28.01 14.95
C ALA A 1016 22.66 26.83 15.80
N LEU A 1017 22.97 25.63 15.32
CA LEU A 1017 22.98 24.43 16.15
C LEU A 1017 23.92 24.73 17.34
N PHE A 1018 23.47 24.36 18.55
CA PHE A 1018 24.19 24.43 19.83
C PHE A 1018 24.16 25.78 20.59
N THR A 1019 23.31 25.85 21.61
CA THR A 1019 23.67 26.59 22.84
C THR A 1019 24.29 25.61 23.83
N GLU A 1020 25.58 25.76 24.10
CA GLU A 1020 26.24 25.14 25.24
C GLU A 1020 25.55 25.60 26.53
N LYS A 1021 25.06 24.64 27.34
CA LYS A 1021 24.89 24.90 28.77
C LYS A 1021 26.30 24.93 29.38
N SER A 1022 26.93 26.10 29.38
CA SER A 1022 28.10 26.33 30.22
C SER A 1022 27.65 26.32 31.68
N SER A 1023 27.88 25.20 32.36
CA SER A 1023 27.82 25.14 33.81
C SER A 1023 29.04 25.89 34.36
N LYS A 1024 28.86 27.15 34.75
CA LYS A 1024 29.78 27.80 35.69
C LYS A 1024 29.11 27.85 37.04
N SER A 1025 29.71 27.10 37.96
CA SER A 1025 29.42 27.10 39.38
C SER A 1025 29.52 28.51 39.95
N ASN A 1026 28.53 28.92 40.72
CA ASN A 1026 28.73 29.84 41.83
C ASN A 1026 28.14 29.20 43.08
N ALA A 1027 29.03 28.82 43.99
CA ALA A 1027 28.69 28.40 45.34
C ALA A 1027 28.54 29.66 46.23
N LYS A 1028 27.45 29.73 47.00
CA LYS A 1028 27.43 29.81 48.48
C LYS A 1028 26.05 30.23 49.05
N VAL A 1029 25.51 29.32 49.88
CA VAL A 1029 24.94 29.51 51.26
C VAL A 1029 23.59 30.25 51.41
N SER A 1030 22.69 29.97 52.36
CA SER A 1030 22.10 28.76 53.00
C SER A 1030 20.87 29.19 53.84
N PHE A 1031 20.05 28.21 54.30
CA PHE A 1031 18.91 28.31 55.26
C PHE A 1031 17.58 28.86 54.67
N GLN A 1032 16.38 28.40 55.07
CA GLN A 1032 15.93 27.79 56.33
C GLN A 1032 14.64 26.95 56.15
N LYS A 1033 14.34 26.14 57.17
CA LYS A 1033 13.35 25.06 57.31
C LYS A 1033 11.87 25.47 57.38
N GLU A 1034 11.02 24.50 56.98
CA GLU A 1034 9.69 24.10 57.55
C GLU A 1034 8.49 25.08 57.47
N PRO A 1035 7.22 24.64 57.66
CA PRO A 1035 6.61 23.30 57.64
C PRO A 1035 5.29 23.19 56.80
N ILE A 1036 4.74 21.98 56.81
CA ILE A 1036 3.45 21.48 56.32
C ILE A 1036 2.22 22.24 56.87
N SER A 1037 1.12 22.32 56.10
CA SER A 1037 -0.25 22.26 56.66
C SER A 1037 -1.28 21.70 55.65
N TYR A 1038 -1.95 20.61 56.05
CA TYR A 1038 -3.18 20.05 55.45
C TYR A 1038 -4.43 20.79 55.93
N SER A 1039 -5.50 20.80 55.14
CA SER A 1039 -6.96 20.83 55.51
C SER A 1039 -7.78 21.26 54.29
N ILE A 1040 -8.93 20.70 53.89
CA ILE A 1040 -9.79 19.57 54.26
C ILE A 1040 -10.24 18.92 52.95
#